data_AF-A0A927BQR4-F1
#
_entry.id   AF-A0A927BQR4-F1
#
_cell.length_a   1.000
_cell.length_b   1.000
_cell.length_c   1.000
_cell.angle_alpha   90.00
_cell.angle_beta   90.00
_cell.angle_gamma   90.00
#
_symmetry.space_group_name_H-M   'P 1'
#
loop_
_entity.id
_entity.type
_entity.pdbx_description
1 polymer ?
#
loop_
_entity_poly.entity_id
_entity_poly.type
_entity_poly.pdbx_seq_one_letter_code
_entity_poly.pdbx_strand_id
1 'polypeptide(L)'
;MRKSGILQQWKRALAMLAVCALLAQLSPAAPLAAQGNGAGAVTAKAIGFDDYTSADAGTALTRLGHGGGLDASRYGVTSAVYRGGEGKSVHVRASEDKSYVRLKMRDVFASAQWPDGVDWAPGDTFHVSVWVRVSAGSVASDGHFFLSAMYNSETAFINNQAWYTYPADDAGWSQVALTFTVPEDATALPGIALQQKGSEVGAELITSYYVDDLHIVKDGAAGPELLAGGTASRYRFDSDGSALPSRAEAAGGLERSGVTVADEDYASAGSSLAIVESPGSGAQVRFLRPFDGLVGYLDSQYELRVQAKLPDGAAGVGELRPFLQYEEDSYQYGEPVAVSAGGWSELTLRTTLSSTPIAVGVEQTDGTAAWLLDELTLRPVETGGISAAMTYADAAGSVAALTGEVDGLSGTAVLTDWPSALEGRAVRLVLEHYDAAHRLQATVRSPSAVLCGPAAPLALTAAWSALMPEPGDRIVAYVREDDAAGPRFWQPVGGLNAAYGEAGATITLDRATVAQQVYGFGATANDPANGLMNLANPVTRSEVMDILFGADGAALSILRMEINPFAPGDPAYDAVQATAYPVEGQPYDWSTDAHQRWFADEALKRDADLQLYALPWSPPSWMKTDGTAVGGTLDEAYDEAFIDYLVDWTRHYREVNGFDIRWLSLQNEPTNPSPYASSAYTNERLSELSELLADAVHGSDLSGDVLVGAPEASQLNRTWNHLAGMTSSSIAKLDYIPTHFYGLQPTQLDTYDLRSYDKPLMMTEVSADGAAPNDPTMTDGLRWAGQIADALEHGYGAYLYWWLVSPRGGSLNGQSLIQIKSDGSYTVNKRLYTLGQYSRFLRPGDRIIDAASTDEELIVTASVDPQSGKAALVVINSADEEIIADIGGLTDGPLAVYRTSDSESISPATGAAASGGQTTYRFRARSVTTLREM
;
A
#
# COMPACT_ATOMS: atom_id res chain seq x y z
N MET A 1 -35.22 -62.36 -4.71
CA MET A 1 -34.30 -62.58 -5.85
C MET A 1 -34.28 -61.34 -6.74
N ARG A 2 -33.35 -60.41 -6.50
CA ARG A 2 -33.06 -59.26 -7.37
C ARG A 2 -31.55 -59.15 -7.54
N LYS A 3 -31.00 -59.91 -8.48
CA LYS A 3 -29.63 -59.80 -9.00
C LYS A 3 -29.67 -60.10 -10.49
N SER A 4 -30.04 -59.12 -11.32
CA SER A 4 -29.89 -59.23 -12.78
C SER A 4 -29.66 -57.91 -13.53
N GLY A 5 -29.90 -56.74 -12.91
CA GLY A 5 -29.71 -55.44 -13.59
C GLY A 5 -28.25 -54.98 -13.73
N ILE A 6 -27.42 -55.19 -12.71
CA ILE A 6 -26.05 -54.66 -12.68
C ILE A 6 -25.12 -55.40 -13.67
N LEU A 7 -25.25 -56.72 -13.80
CA LEU A 7 -24.37 -57.50 -14.69
C LEU A 7 -24.60 -57.17 -16.18
N GLN A 8 -25.78 -56.68 -16.54
CA GLN A 8 -26.13 -56.35 -17.92
C GLN A 8 -25.65 -54.94 -18.32
N GLN A 9 -25.49 -54.03 -17.36
CA GLN A 9 -24.87 -52.72 -17.58
C GLN A 9 -23.35 -52.84 -17.75
N TRP A 10 -22.68 -53.67 -16.94
CA TRP A 10 -21.24 -53.90 -17.07
C TRP A 10 -20.85 -54.56 -18.40
N LYS A 11 -21.66 -55.49 -18.92
CA LYS A 11 -21.44 -56.08 -20.25
C LYS A 11 -21.61 -55.09 -21.40
N ARG A 12 -22.49 -54.09 -21.27
CA ARG A 12 -22.66 -53.02 -22.28
C ARG A 12 -21.52 -52.00 -22.24
N ALA A 13 -21.02 -51.68 -21.05
CA ALA A 13 -19.87 -50.79 -20.88
C ALA A 13 -18.57 -51.42 -21.42
N LEU A 14 -18.33 -52.71 -21.15
CA LEU A 14 -17.17 -53.43 -21.71
C LEU A 14 -17.27 -53.64 -23.22
N ALA A 15 -18.48 -53.87 -23.75
CA ALA A 15 -18.69 -53.96 -25.20
C ALA A 15 -18.47 -52.60 -25.90
N MET A 16 -18.86 -51.49 -25.28
CA MET A 16 -18.57 -50.14 -25.82
C MET A 16 -17.07 -49.81 -25.77
N LEU A 17 -16.38 -50.17 -24.68
CA LEU A 17 -14.92 -49.97 -24.59
C LEU A 17 -14.15 -50.82 -25.60
N ALA A 18 -14.59 -52.06 -25.87
CA ALA A 18 -14.00 -52.90 -26.90
C ALA A 18 -14.29 -52.39 -28.33
N VAL A 19 -15.47 -51.83 -28.58
CA VAL A 19 -15.83 -51.22 -29.88
C VAL A 19 -15.07 -49.91 -30.11
N CYS A 20 -14.86 -49.09 -29.07
CA CYS A 20 -14.03 -47.89 -29.16
C CYS A 20 -12.55 -48.22 -29.37
N ALA A 21 -12.02 -49.29 -28.75
CA ALA A 21 -10.64 -49.74 -28.97
C ALA A 21 -10.44 -50.35 -30.37
N LEU A 22 -11.45 -51.02 -30.94
CA LEU A 22 -11.38 -51.59 -32.29
C LEU A 22 -11.54 -50.51 -33.38
N LEU A 23 -12.32 -49.46 -33.13
CA LEU A 23 -12.48 -48.32 -34.04
C LEU A 23 -11.25 -47.40 -34.07
N ALA A 24 -10.46 -47.36 -32.99
CA ALA A 24 -9.18 -46.65 -32.96
C ALA A 24 -8.06 -47.35 -33.77
N GLN A 25 -8.20 -48.65 -34.06
CA GLN A 25 -7.20 -49.44 -34.82
C GLN A 25 -7.56 -49.60 -36.32
N LEU A 26 -8.69 -49.08 -36.77
CA LEU A 26 -9.18 -49.21 -38.16
C LEU A 26 -9.56 -47.85 -38.74
N SER A 27 -8.59 -46.94 -38.80
CA SER A 27 -8.59 -45.88 -39.80
C SER A 27 -7.20 -45.84 -40.43
N PRO A 28 -7.09 -46.06 -41.76
CA PRO A 28 -5.81 -46.02 -42.43
C PRO A 28 -5.29 -44.58 -42.37
N ALA A 29 -4.03 -44.42 -41.97
CA ALA A 29 -3.26 -43.22 -42.23
C ALA A 29 -3.28 -42.96 -43.74
N ALA A 30 -4.21 -42.12 -44.19
CA ALA A 30 -4.13 -41.51 -45.49
C ALA A 30 -3.03 -40.44 -45.40
N PRO A 31 -1.99 -40.52 -46.25
CA PRO A 31 -0.89 -39.57 -46.21
C PRO A 31 -1.46 -38.23 -46.66
N LEU A 32 -1.34 -37.20 -45.81
CA LEU A 32 -1.41 -35.83 -46.30
C LEU A 32 -0.15 -35.60 -47.13
N ALA A 33 -0.32 -35.86 -48.42
CA ALA A 33 0.61 -35.58 -49.46
C ALA A 33 1.10 -34.13 -49.32
N ALA A 34 2.41 -33.97 -49.35
CA ALA A 34 3.06 -32.76 -49.76
C ALA A 34 2.47 -32.32 -51.11
N GLN A 35 1.52 -31.39 -51.08
CA GLN A 35 1.25 -30.53 -52.21
C GLN A 35 2.10 -29.29 -52.02
N GLY A 36 3.24 -29.30 -52.69
CA GLY A 36 4.08 -28.12 -52.79
C GLY A 36 3.32 -26.98 -53.42
N ASN A 37 3.27 -25.86 -52.70
CA ASN A 37 3.61 -24.57 -53.28
C ASN A 37 5.00 -24.23 -52.76
N GLY A 38 5.92 -23.87 -53.66
CA GLY A 38 7.34 -23.70 -53.37
C GLY A 38 7.66 -22.48 -52.51
N ALA A 39 7.45 -22.59 -51.20
CA ALA A 39 7.98 -21.69 -50.18
C ALA A 39 8.66 -22.54 -49.10
N GLY A 40 9.79 -22.09 -48.54
CA GLY A 40 10.57 -22.86 -47.55
C GLY A 40 9.78 -23.18 -46.28
N ALA A 41 10.23 -24.17 -45.51
CA ALA A 41 9.63 -24.52 -44.21
C ALA A 41 9.52 -23.27 -43.31
N VAL A 42 8.32 -22.99 -42.82
CA VAL A 42 8.08 -21.81 -41.98
C VAL A 42 8.59 -22.13 -40.59
N THR A 43 9.76 -21.59 -40.26
CA THR A 43 10.47 -21.88 -39.00
C THR A 43 10.34 -20.76 -37.96
N ALA A 44 9.74 -19.63 -38.34
CA ALA A 44 9.40 -18.53 -37.44
C ALA A 44 8.15 -17.81 -37.96
N LYS A 45 7.38 -17.19 -37.05
CA LYS A 45 6.20 -16.38 -37.38
C LYS A 45 6.09 -15.21 -36.40
N ALA A 46 5.86 -14.03 -36.94
CA ALA A 46 5.48 -12.85 -36.18
C ALA A 46 4.03 -12.47 -36.54
N ILE A 47 3.23 -12.16 -35.54
CA ILE A 47 1.84 -11.72 -35.69
C ILE A 47 1.73 -10.36 -35.03
N GLY A 48 1.70 -9.31 -35.85
CA GLY A 48 1.30 -7.96 -35.45
C GLY A 48 -0.20 -7.77 -35.66
N PHE A 49 -0.83 -6.91 -34.87
CA PHE A 49 -2.27 -6.62 -35.02
C PHE A 49 -2.56 -5.41 -35.91
N ASP A 50 -1.51 -4.80 -36.49
CA ASP A 50 -1.53 -3.57 -37.29
C ASP A 50 -2.28 -3.71 -38.62
N ASP A 51 -2.24 -4.89 -39.25
CA ASP A 51 -2.78 -5.13 -40.59
C ASP A 51 -4.31 -5.39 -40.63
N TYR A 52 -4.98 -5.44 -39.48
CA TYR A 52 -6.42 -5.69 -39.41
C TYR A 52 -7.21 -4.40 -39.70
N THR A 53 -8.08 -4.34 -40.71
CA THR A 53 -8.95 -3.16 -40.94
C THR A 53 -10.18 -3.15 -40.02
N SER A 54 -10.85 -2.00 -39.82
CA SER A 54 -12.11 -1.94 -39.04
C SER A 54 -13.26 -2.73 -39.67
N ALA A 55 -13.18 -3.04 -40.97
CA ALA A 55 -14.12 -3.90 -41.68
C ALA A 55 -13.80 -5.41 -41.54
N ASP A 56 -12.54 -5.76 -41.22
CA ASP A 56 -12.05 -7.13 -41.02
C ASP A 56 -12.02 -7.59 -39.55
N ALA A 57 -12.49 -6.74 -38.62
CA ALA A 57 -12.51 -7.07 -37.19
C ALA A 57 -13.27 -8.37 -36.89
N GLY A 58 -14.28 -8.72 -37.69
CA GLY A 58 -15.04 -9.96 -37.56
C GLY A 58 -14.23 -11.23 -37.85
N THR A 59 -13.29 -11.20 -38.80
CA THR A 59 -12.41 -12.33 -39.17
C THR A 59 -11.17 -12.38 -38.27
N ALA A 60 -10.62 -11.25 -37.85
CA ALA A 60 -9.52 -11.16 -36.88
C ALA A 60 -9.89 -11.78 -35.52
N LEU A 61 -11.12 -11.54 -35.05
CA LEU A 61 -11.65 -12.10 -33.80
C LEU A 61 -11.86 -13.62 -33.83
N THR A 62 -11.98 -14.24 -35.01
CA THR A 62 -12.17 -15.72 -35.10
C THR A 62 -10.95 -16.51 -34.64
N ARG A 63 -9.76 -15.90 -34.69
CA ARG A 63 -8.48 -16.50 -34.26
C ARG A 63 -8.21 -16.29 -32.77
N LEU A 64 -8.94 -15.38 -32.13
CA LEU A 64 -8.86 -15.15 -30.69
C LEU A 64 -9.95 -15.95 -29.96
N GLY A 65 -9.53 -16.73 -28.97
CA GLY A 65 -10.41 -17.48 -28.09
C GLY A 65 -10.41 -16.90 -26.69
N HIS A 66 -11.51 -17.08 -25.97
CA HIS A 66 -11.66 -16.69 -24.58
C HIS A 66 -11.73 -17.91 -23.65
N GLY A 67 -11.38 -17.74 -22.38
CA GLY A 67 -11.48 -18.78 -21.36
C GLY A 67 -11.11 -18.23 -19.99
N GLY A 68 -11.51 -18.95 -18.93
CA GLY A 68 -11.29 -18.53 -17.54
C GLY A 68 -11.75 -17.10 -17.31
N GLY A 69 -13.05 -16.82 -17.22
CA GLY A 69 -13.51 -15.48 -16.83
C GLY A 69 -13.56 -14.38 -17.91
N LEU A 70 -12.99 -14.59 -19.11
CA LEU A 70 -13.15 -13.66 -20.25
C LEU A 70 -14.47 -13.85 -21.00
N ASP A 71 -15.17 -12.73 -21.24
CA ASP A 71 -16.37 -12.62 -22.08
C ASP A 71 -15.98 -12.10 -23.48
N ALA A 72 -16.47 -12.75 -24.53
CA ALA A 72 -16.23 -12.38 -25.93
C ALA A 72 -16.63 -10.94 -26.26
N SER A 73 -17.60 -10.36 -25.54
CA SER A 73 -18.03 -8.97 -25.72
C SER A 73 -17.07 -7.93 -25.12
N ARG A 74 -16.11 -8.36 -24.29
CA ARG A 74 -15.24 -7.49 -23.49
C ARG A 74 -13.81 -7.37 -24.01
N TYR A 75 -13.49 -7.86 -25.21
CA TYR A 75 -12.19 -7.64 -25.84
C TYR A 75 -12.30 -7.35 -27.34
N GLY A 76 -11.35 -6.58 -27.88
CA GLY A 76 -11.36 -6.16 -29.29
C GLY A 76 -10.07 -5.48 -29.73
N VAL A 77 -9.88 -5.36 -31.04
CA VAL A 77 -8.72 -4.65 -31.63
C VAL A 77 -8.95 -3.15 -31.58
N THR A 78 -8.00 -2.37 -31.06
CA THR A 78 -8.07 -0.91 -30.92
C THR A 78 -6.85 -0.23 -31.55
N SER A 79 -7.02 1.00 -32.03
CA SER A 79 -5.92 1.86 -32.50
C SER A 79 -5.42 2.85 -31.43
N ALA A 80 -5.96 2.77 -30.22
CA ALA A 80 -5.75 3.79 -29.17
C ALA A 80 -4.42 3.63 -28.41
N VAL A 81 -3.82 2.45 -28.42
CA VAL A 81 -2.58 2.13 -27.70
C VAL A 81 -1.76 1.20 -28.58
N TYR A 82 -0.50 1.57 -28.86
CA TYR A 82 0.40 0.83 -29.76
C TYR A 82 1.86 0.88 -29.28
N ARG A 83 2.66 -0.11 -29.67
CA ARG A 83 4.10 -0.17 -29.40
C ARG A 83 4.92 0.46 -30.54
N GLY A 84 5.11 1.78 -30.52
CA GLY A 84 6.22 2.43 -31.27
C GLY A 84 5.88 3.39 -32.42
N GLY A 85 4.65 3.90 -32.55
CA GLY A 85 4.35 5.04 -33.43
C GLY A 85 2.93 5.08 -34.02
N GLU A 86 2.58 4.13 -34.88
CA GLU A 86 1.28 4.03 -35.58
C GLU A 86 0.92 2.55 -35.76
N GLY A 87 -0.27 2.10 -35.32
CA GLY A 87 -0.65 0.67 -35.32
C GLY A 87 -1.90 0.34 -34.49
N LYS A 88 -2.19 -0.96 -34.31
CA LYS A 88 -3.33 -1.49 -33.54
C LYS A 88 -2.88 -2.56 -32.55
N SER A 89 -3.55 -2.66 -31.41
CA SER A 89 -3.31 -3.71 -30.40
C SER A 89 -4.64 -4.31 -29.89
N VAL A 90 -4.60 -5.47 -29.24
CA VAL A 90 -5.79 -6.08 -28.65
C VAL A 90 -6.03 -5.50 -27.26
N HIS A 91 -7.16 -4.81 -27.04
CA HIS A 91 -7.62 -4.41 -25.71
C HIS A 91 -8.46 -5.53 -25.10
N VAL A 92 -8.02 -6.03 -23.96
CA VAL A 92 -8.71 -7.07 -23.19
C VAL A 92 -9.31 -6.44 -21.94
N ARG A 93 -10.62 -6.62 -21.74
CA ARG A 93 -11.28 -6.35 -20.46
C ARG A 93 -11.85 -7.64 -19.89
N ALA A 94 -11.46 -7.97 -18.66
CA ALA A 94 -11.93 -9.14 -17.95
C ALA A 94 -12.93 -8.76 -16.85
N SER A 95 -13.72 -9.73 -16.41
CA SER A 95 -14.64 -9.52 -15.28
C SER A 95 -13.88 -9.55 -13.95
N GLU A 96 -14.23 -8.62 -13.06
CA GLU A 96 -13.63 -8.44 -11.72
C GLU A 96 -13.86 -9.63 -10.77
N ASP A 97 -14.83 -10.51 -11.06
CA ASP A 97 -15.26 -11.61 -10.18
C ASP A 97 -14.51 -12.94 -10.41
N LYS A 98 -13.40 -12.94 -11.15
CA LYS A 98 -12.73 -14.17 -11.63
C LYS A 98 -11.32 -14.28 -11.07
N SER A 99 -10.96 -15.48 -10.59
CA SER A 99 -9.61 -15.75 -10.08
C SER A 99 -8.59 -16.09 -11.17
N TYR A 100 -9.00 -16.13 -12.44
CA TYR A 100 -8.20 -16.55 -13.57
C TYR A 100 -8.70 -15.87 -14.84
N VAL A 101 -7.79 -15.45 -15.74
CA VAL A 101 -8.08 -14.82 -17.05
C VAL A 101 -7.19 -15.43 -18.15
N ARG A 102 -7.78 -15.81 -19.30
CA ARG A 102 -7.07 -16.46 -20.42
C ARG A 102 -7.49 -15.95 -21.81
N LEU A 103 -6.56 -15.31 -22.52
CA LEU A 103 -6.67 -14.99 -23.95
C LEU A 103 -5.96 -16.08 -24.76
N LYS A 104 -6.68 -16.76 -25.66
CA LYS A 104 -6.13 -17.80 -26.55
C LYS A 104 -5.87 -17.22 -27.94
N MET A 105 -4.72 -17.51 -28.52
CA MET A 105 -4.29 -17.12 -29.86
C MET A 105 -4.13 -18.38 -30.72
N ARG A 106 -5.04 -18.57 -31.68
CA ARG A 106 -5.08 -19.69 -32.64
C ARG A 106 -4.34 -19.32 -33.94
N ASP A 107 -4.15 -20.28 -34.86
CA ASP A 107 -3.50 -20.06 -36.18
C ASP A 107 -1.98 -19.74 -36.10
N VAL A 108 -1.31 -20.31 -35.11
CA VAL A 108 0.11 -20.05 -34.88
C VAL A 108 1.00 -21.19 -35.39
N PHE A 109 0.54 -22.44 -35.24
CA PHE A 109 1.23 -23.64 -35.72
C PHE A 109 0.49 -24.26 -36.91
N ALA A 110 1.25 -24.87 -37.82
CA ALA A 110 0.71 -25.48 -39.03
C ALA A 110 -0.27 -26.62 -38.68
N SER A 111 -1.44 -26.61 -39.31
CA SER A 111 -2.46 -27.66 -39.17
C SER A 111 -3.37 -27.72 -40.40
N ALA A 112 -4.23 -28.73 -40.50
CA ALA A 112 -5.23 -28.82 -41.58
C ALA A 112 -6.19 -27.62 -41.62
N GLN A 113 -6.43 -26.96 -40.48
CA GLN A 113 -7.25 -25.76 -40.38
C GLN A 113 -6.45 -24.48 -40.66
N TRP A 114 -5.14 -24.53 -40.44
CA TRP A 114 -4.23 -23.38 -40.43
C TRP A 114 -2.93 -23.74 -41.17
N PRO A 115 -2.95 -23.83 -42.51
CA PRO A 115 -1.81 -24.30 -43.29
C PRO A 115 -0.62 -23.33 -43.27
N ASP A 116 -0.84 -22.04 -42.97
CA ASP A 116 0.19 -20.98 -42.95
C ASP A 116 0.84 -20.79 -41.56
N GLY A 117 0.74 -21.78 -40.68
CA GLY A 117 1.36 -21.76 -39.35
C GLY A 117 2.83 -22.19 -39.36
N VAL A 118 3.51 -22.04 -38.22
CA VAL A 118 4.90 -22.53 -38.06
C VAL A 118 4.91 -24.06 -38.12
N ASP A 119 5.79 -24.62 -38.93
CA ASP A 119 5.97 -26.05 -39.07
C ASP A 119 6.49 -26.65 -37.76
N TRP A 120 5.89 -27.76 -37.33
CA TRP A 120 6.22 -28.42 -36.08
C TRP A 120 6.19 -29.94 -36.20
N ALA A 121 6.99 -30.59 -35.39
CA ALA A 121 7.04 -32.02 -35.16
C ALA A 121 7.25 -32.29 -33.66
N PRO A 122 6.86 -33.48 -33.16
CA PRO A 122 7.25 -33.94 -31.82
C PRO A 122 8.78 -33.82 -31.62
N GLY A 123 9.21 -33.30 -30.47
CA GLY A 123 10.61 -33.05 -30.15
C GLY A 123 11.16 -31.69 -30.59
N ASP A 124 10.45 -30.92 -31.41
CA ASP A 124 10.86 -29.55 -31.77
C ASP A 124 10.80 -28.62 -30.55
N THR A 125 11.75 -27.68 -30.45
CA THR A 125 11.73 -26.65 -29.40
C THR A 125 11.38 -25.30 -30.01
N PHE A 126 10.58 -24.51 -29.29
CA PHE A 126 10.11 -23.20 -29.71
C PHE A 126 10.35 -22.15 -28.62
N HIS A 127 10.68 -20.94 -29.08
CA HIS A 127 10.74 -19.72 -28.30
C HIS A 127 9.58 -18.82 -28.68
N VAL A 128 8.79 -18.41 -27.69
CA VAL A 128 7.56 -17.62 -27.87
C VAL A 128 7.66 -16.36 -27.03
N SER A 129 7.25 -15.22 -27.59
CA SER A 129 7.12 -13.97 -26.82
C SER A 129 5.94 -13.13 -27.27
N VAL A 130 5.33 -12.38 -26.36
CA VAL A 130 4.26 -11.41 -26.66
C VAL A 130 4.44 -10.17 -25.79
N TRP A 131 4.01 -9.00 -26.27
CA TRP A 131 4.01 -7.77 -25.49
C TRP A 131 2.67 -7.54 -24.79
N VAL A 132 2.73 -7.09 -23.54
CA VAL A 132 1.57 -6.79 -22.70
C VAL A 132 1.77 -5.45 -22.03
N ARG A 133 0.72 -4.64 -21.92
CA ARG A 133 0.71 -3.40 -21.15
C ARG A 133 -0.58 -3.31 -20.34
N VAL A 134 -0.50 -3.00 -19.05
CA VAL A 134 -1.70 -2.78 -18.25
C VAL A 134 -2.37 -1.48 -18.71
N SER A 135 -3.70 -1.51 -18.84
CA SER A 135 -4.45 -0.30 -19.18
C SER A 135 -4.54 0.58 -17.94
N ALA A 136 -4.39 1.90 -18.11
CA ALA A 136 -4.61 2.87 -17.02
C ALA A 136 -6.02 2.77 -16.40
N GLY A 137 -6.99 2.17 -17.11
CA GLY A 137 -8.33 1.87 -16.60
C GLY A 137 -8.49 0.49 -15.96
N SER A 138 -7.40 -0.23 -15.66
CA SER A 138 -7.43 -1.47 -14.87
C SER A 138 -7.58 -1.15 -13.40
N VAL A 139 -8.34 -1.98 -12.67
CA VAL A 139 -8.52 -1.81 -11.21
C VAL A 139 -7.21 -1.99 -10.43
N ALA A 140 -6.30 -2.78 -10.97
CA ALA A 140 -4.95 -3.03 -10.50
C ALA A 140 -3.94 -2.49 -11.51
N SER A 141 -2.88 -1.83 -11.05
CA SER A 141 -1.85 -1.22 -11.89
C SER A 141 -0.68 -2.14 -12.20
N ASP A 142 -0.51 -3.24 -11.46
CA ASP A 142 0.55 -4.23 -11.65
C ASP A 142 0.00 -5.67 -11.69
N GLY A 143 0.44 -6.42 -12.69
CA GLY A 143 -0.10 -7.75 -12.98
C GLY A 143 0.97 -8.71 -13.41
N HIS A 144 0.77 -9.99 -13.06
CA HIS A 144 1.68 -11.03 -13.47
C HIS A 144 1.08 -11.88 -14.58
N PHE A 145 1.79 -11.93 -15.71
CA PHE A 145 1.39 -12.67 -16.89
C PHE A 145 2.31 -13.87 -17.13
N PHE A 146 1.76 -14.92 -17.74
CA PHE A 146 2.52 -16.04 -18.24
C PHE A 146 1.93 -16.60 -19.53
N LEU A 147 2.78 -17.24 -20.32
CA LEU A 147 2.39 -17.91 -21.56
C LEU A 147 2.26 -19.42 -21.35
N SER A 148 1.42 -20.05 -22.17
CA SER A 148 1.34 -21.51 -22.30
C SER A 148 1.14 -21.92 -23.74
N ALA A 149 1.79 -23.00 -24.14
CA ALA A 149 1.50 -23.67 -25.40
C ALA A 149 0.36 -24.68 -25.21
N MET A 150 -0.65 -24.62 -26.07
CA MET A 150 -1.75 -25.61 -26.08
C MET A 150 -1.31 -26.86 -26.81
N TYR A 151 -1.67 -28.02 -26.29
CA TYR A 151 -1.17 -29.30 -26.76
C TYR A 151 -2.23 -30.40 -26.76
N ASN A 152 -2.45 -31.08 -27.90
CA ASN A 152 -3.49 -32.10 -28.18
C ASN A 152 -4.96 -31.64 -28.00
N SER A 153 -5.22 -30.64 -27.15
CA SER A 153 -6.51 -30.01 -26.96
C SER A 153 -6.32 -28.53 -26.54
N GLU A 154 -7.38 -27.73 -26.56
CA GLU A 154 -7.31 -26.34 -26.06
C GLU A 154 -7.33 -26.21 -24.51
N THR A 155 -7.23 -27.33 -23.79
CA THR A 155 -7.28 -27.39 -22.33
C THR A 155 -6.06 -28.07 -21.70
N ALA A 156 -5.19 -28.68 -22.51
CA ALA A 156 -3.90 -29.20 -22.08
C ALA A 156 -2.80 -28.20 -22.45
N PHE A 157 -1.93 -27.91 -21.49
CA PHE A 157 -0.99 -26.80 -21.56
C PHE A 157 0.42 -27.24 -21.18
N ILE A 158 1.40 -26.76 -21.96
CA ILE A 158 2.82 -26.77 -21.60
C ILE A 158 3.14 -25.36 -21.14
N ASN A 159 3.52 -25.22 -19.88
CA ASN A 159 3.76 -23.92 -19.26
C ASN A 159 5.01 -23.96 -18.39
N ASN A 160 5.56 -22.79 -18.08
CA ASN A 160 6.58 -22.65 -17.07
C ASN A 160 5.90 -22.25 -15.76
N GLN A 161 5.46 -23.23 -14.97
CA GLN A 161 4.76 -22.99 -13.69
C GLN A 161 5.68 -22.56 -12.54
N ALA A 162 6.99 -22.39 -12.79
CA ALA A 162 7.89 -21.77 -11.83
C ALA A 162 7.62 -20.26 -11.77
N TRP A 163 6.59 -19.89 -11.00
CA TRP A 163 6.25 -18.56 -10.47
C TRP A 163 6.11 -17.45 -11.52
N TYR A 164 4.85 -17.06 -11.79
CA TYR A 164 4.37 -15.76 -12.29
C TYR A 164 5.46 -14.74 -12.69
N THR A 165 6.04 -14.91 -13.89
CA THR A 165 7.43 -14.48 -14.13
C THR A 165 7.58 -13.08 -14.73
N TYR A 166 6.50 -12.51 -15.28
CA TYR A 166 6.57 -11.26 -16.02
C TYR A 166 5.61 -10.23 -15.41
N PRO A 167 6.12 -9.31 -14.57
CA PRO A 167 5.34 -8.16 -14.15
C PRO A 167 5.10 -7.25 -15.37
N ALA A 168 3.87 -6.78 -15.50
CA ALA A 168 3.49 -5.73 -16.44
C ALA A 168 2.70 -4.68 -15.69
N ASP A 169 2.96 -3.41 -16.02
CA ASP A 169 2.30 -2.25 -15.46
C ASP A 169 1.77 -1.33 -16.57
N ASP A 170 1.20 -0.19 -16.19
CA ASP A 170 0.68 0.82 -17.11
C ASP A 170 1.76 1.80 -17.60
N ALA A 171 2.95 1.78 -17.00
CA ALA A 171 4.10 2.62 -17.32
C ALA A 171 4.72 2.26 -18.69
N GLY A 172 4.58 1.00 -19.15
CA GLY A 172 5.11 0.60 -20.45
C GLY A 172 4.72 -0.79 -20.94
N TRP A 173 5.19 -1.13 -22.14
CA TRP A 173 5.02 -2.47 -22.71
C TRP A 173 6.05 -3.42 -22.10
N SER A 174 5.60 -4.57 -21.61
CA SER A 174 6.40 -5.65 -21.03
C SER A 174 6.34 -6.91 -21.90
N GLN A 175 7.46 -7.60 -22.09
CA GLN A 175 7.52 -8.80 -22.91
C GLN A 175 7.37 -10.06 -22.04
N VAL A 176 6.37 -10.88 -22.35
CA VAL A 176 6.11 -12.18 -21.71
C VAL A 176 6.63 -13.26 -22.63
N ALA A 177 7.46 -14.17 -22.13
CA ALA A 177 8.10 -15.20 -22.96
C ALA A 177 7.97 -16.64 -22.40
N LEU A 178 7.95 -17.62 -23.31
CA LEU A 178 7.94 -19.06 -23.02
C LEU A 178 8.87 -19.78 -23.98
N THR A 179 9.71 -20.66 -23.44
CA THR A 179 10.42 -21.68 -24.23
C THR A 179 9.83 -23.04 -23.90
N PHE A 180 9.49 -23.84 -24.91
CA PHE A 180 8.94 -25.18 -24.70
C PHE A 180 9.36 -26.16 -25.79
N THR A 181 9.44 -27.43 -25.44
CA THR A 181 9.66 -28.54 -26.38
C THR A 181 8.34 -29.28 -26.60
N VAL A 182 8.02 -29.58 -27.85
CA VAL A 182 6.81 -30.32 -28.22
C VAL A 182 6.91 -31.76 -27.71
N PRO A 183 5.94 -32.25 -26.94
CA PRO A 183 5.95 -33.62 -26.41
C PRO A 183 5.99 -34.67 -27.53
N GLU A 184 6.60 -35.82 -27.25
CA GLU A 184 6.75 -36.92 -28.23
C GLU A 184 5.41 -37.53 -28.67
N ASP A 185 4.36 -37.46 -27.83
CA ASP A 185 3.03 -37.99 -28.11
C ASP A 185 2.14 -37.02 -28.90
N ALA A 186 2.75 -36.00 -29.53
CA ALA A 186 2.04 -34.86 -30.06
C ALA A 186 1.31 -35.11 -31.36
N THR A 187 0.00 -34.88 -31.32
CA THR A 187 -0.90 -35.01 -32.47
C THR A 187 -1.48 -33.66 -32.92
N ALA A 188 -1.50 -32.64 -32.06
CA ALA A 188 -1.90 -31.28 -32.41
C ALA A 188 -1.27 -30.19 -31.51
N LEU A 189 -1.03 -29.00 -32.07
CA LEU A 189 -0.70 -27.76 -31.34
C LEU A 189 -1.74 -26.67 -31.66
N PRO A 190 -2.84 -26.56 -30.89
CA PRO A 190 -3.92 -25.63 -31.20
C PRO A 190 -3.57 -24.14 -31.15
N GLY A 191 -2.45 -23.75 -30.51
CA GLY A 191 -2.00 -22.36 -30.42
C GLY A 191 -1.34 -22.01 -29.08
N ILE A 192 -1.32 -20.72 -28.74
CA ILE A 192 -0.72 -20.16 -27.51
C ILE A 192 -1.79 -19.48 -26.65
N ALA A 193 -1.62 -19.47 -25.33
CA ALA A 193 -2.49 -18.76 -24.40
C ALA A 193 -1.70 -17.82 -23.48
N LEU A 194 -2.11 -16.55 -23.43
CA LEU A 194 -1.67 -15.56 -22.44
C LEU A 194 -2.61 -15.58 -21.24
N GLN A 195 -2.05 -15.69 -20.04
CA GLN A 195 -2.80 -16.01 -18.82
C GLN A 195 -2.32 -15.23 -17.61
N GLN A 196 -3.25 -15.05 -16.66
CA GLN A 196 -3.02 -14.50 -15.32
C GLN A 196 -3.93 -15.22 -14.30
N LYS A 197 -3.53 -15.26 -13.03
CA LYS A 197 -4.26 -15.88 -11.91
C LYS A 197 -4.14 -15.01 -10.66
N GLY A 198 -5.27 -14.56 -10.11
CA GLY A 198 -5.32 -13.47 -9.11
C GLY A 198 -5.37 -13.90 -7.64
N SER A 199 -4.99 -15.13 -7.26
CA SER A 199 -5.25 -15.59 -5.87
C SER A 199 -4.14 -16.39 -5.17
N GLU A 200 -2.88 -16.34 -5.62
CA GLU A 200 -1.81 -17.15 -4.99
C GLU A 200 -0.52 -16.39 -4.67
N VAL A 201 -0.44 -15.06 -4.88
CA VAL A 201 0.80 -14.29 -4.62
C VAL A 201 0.58 -12.86 -4.10
N GLY A 202 -0.64 -12.48 -3.70
CA GLY A 202 -0.94 -11.09 -3.30
C GLY A 202 -1.00 -10.08 -4.46
N ALA A 203 -0.94 -10.54 -5.72
CA ALA A 203 -1.18 -9.71 -6.90
C ALA A 203 -2.65 -9.75 -7.32
N GLU A 204 -3.23 -8.59 -7.59
CA GLU A 204 -4.61 -8.45 -8.07
C GLU A 204 -4.74 -8.88 -9.55
N LEU A 205 -5.95 -9.30 -9.94
CA LEU A 205 -6.24 -9.64 -11.33
C LEU A 205 -6.31 -8.36 -12.17
N ILE A 206 -5.50 -8.25 -13.22
CA ILE A 206 -5.58 -7.15 -14.19
C ILE A 206 -6.84 -7.32 -15.02
N THR A 207 -7.82 -6.44 -14.79
CA THR A 207 -9.11 -6.49 -15.48
C THR A 207 -9.10 -5.72 -16.80
N SER A 208 -8.05 -4.96 -17.11
CA SER A 208 -7.94 -4.23 -18.38
C SER A 208 -6.48 -4.15 -18.86
N TYR A 209 -6.16 -4.71 -20.02
CA TYR A 209 -4.78 -4.73 -20.55
C TYR A 209 -4.72 -4.81 -22.08
N TYR A 210 -3.60 -4.39 -22.66
CA TYR A 210 -3.31 -4.43 -24.08
C TYR A 210 -2.31 -5.54 -24.41
N VAL A 211 -2.46 -6.17 -25.58
CA VAL A 211 -1.57 -7.23 -26.08
C VAL A 211 -1.14 -6.91 -27.51
N ASP A 212 0.15 -7.08 -27.81
CA ASP A 212 0.72 -6.81 -29.13
C ASP A 212 1.91 -7.74 -29.49
N ASP A 213 2.26 -7.80 -30.78
CA ASP A 213 3.47 -8.44 -31.34
C ASP A 213 3.78 -9.86 -30.79
N LEU A 214 3.00 -10.88 -31.19
CA LEU A 214 3.31 -12.28 -30.86
C LEU A 214 4.38 -12.83 -31.81
N HIS A 215 5.51 -13.27 -31.25
CA HIS A 215 6.60 -13.90 -31.99
C HIS A 215 6.76 -15.36 -31.60
N ILE A 216 6.94 -16.25 -32.59
CA ILE A 216 7.29 -17.66 -32.42
C ILE A 216 8.50 -17.98 -33.29
N VAL A 217 9.51 -18.60 -32.69
CA VAL A 217 10.74 -19.00 -33.39
C VAL A 217 11.05 -20.45 -33.02
N LYS A 218 11.23 -21.32 -34.02
CA LYS A 218 11.74 -22.68 -33.81
C LYS A 218 13.22 -22.63 -33.49
N ASP A 219 13.65 -23.40 -32.50
CA ASP A 219 15.05 -23.45 -32.07
C ASP A 219 15.98 -23.85 -33.25
N GLY A 220 17.10 -23.15 -33.38
CA GLY A 220 18.02 -23.26 -34.52
C GLY A 220 17.59 -22.54 -35.81
N ALA A 221 16.43 -21.88 -35.86
CA ALA A 221 16.04 -20.99 -36.95
C ALA A 221 16.62 -19.59 -36.77
N ALA A 222 16.91 -18.89 -37.87
CA ALA A 222 17.25 -17.47 -37.82
C ALA A 222 15.98 -16.67 -37.45
N GLY A 223 15.86 -16.30 -36.18
CA GLY A 223 14.79 -15.45 -35.66
C GLY A 223 15.33 -14.19 -34.99
N PRO A 224 14.46 -13.19 -34.72
CA PRO A 224 14.86 -12.01 -33.96
C PRO A 224 15.40 -12.44 -32.59
N GLU A 225 16.57 -11.92 -32.20
CA GLU A 225 17.21 -12.22 -30.92
C GLU A 225 16.22 -12.02 -29.76
N LEU A 226 16.04 -13.05 -28.92
CA LEU A 226 15.45 -12.88 -27.60
C LEU A 226 16.35 -11.94 -26.80
N LEU A 227 15.85 -10.74 -26.49
CA LEU A 227 16.59 -9.71 -25.78
C LEU A 227 16.87 -10.15 -24.34
N ALA A 228 18.03 -10.77 -24.12
CA ALA A 228 18.67 -10.79 -22.82
C ALA A 228 19.22 -9.37 -22.55
N GLY A 229 18.56 -8.62 -21.67
CA GLY A 229 19.05 -7.42 -21.00
C GLY A 229 19.89 -6.43 -21.84
N GLY A 230 19.23 -5.48 -22.50
CA GLY A 230 19.92 -4.33 -23.12
C GLY A 230 19.04 -3.53 -24.09
N THR A 231 19.12 -2.21 -24.02
CA THR A 231 18.45 -1.27 -24.94
C THR A 231 19.01 -1.33 -26.37
N ALA A 232 18.16 -1.49 -27.39
CA ALA A 232 18.17 -0.70 -28.66
C ALA A 232 17.23 -1.25 -29.78
N SER A 233 16.48 -0.31 -30.38
CA SER A 233 16.23 -0.07 -31.83
C SER A 233 15.57 -1.09 -32.79
N ARG A 234 14.56 -0.57 -33.51
CA ARG A 234 13.68 -1.07 -34.60
C ARG A 234 14.26 -2.08 -35.62
N TYR A 235 13.51 -3.15 -35.90
CA TYR A 235 13.39 -3.81 -37.21
C TYR A 235 11.97 -4.40 -37.43
N ARG A 236 11.38 -4.19 -38.61
CA ARG A 236 10.23 -4.96 -39.16
C ARG A 236 10.75 -5.80 -40.34
N PHE A 237 10.30 -7.04 -40.45
CA PHE A 237 10.58 -7.94 -41.59
C PHE A 237 9.26 -8.39 -42.22
N ASP A 238 9.21 -8.48 -43.55
CA ASP A 238 8.13 -9.14 -44.28
C ASP A 238 8.38 -10.66 -44.35
N SER A 239 7.36 -11.42 -44.75
CA SER A 239 7.27 -12.89 -44.83
C SER A 239 8.33 -13.61 -45.69
N ASP A 240 9.25 -12.88 -46.33
CA ASP A 240 10.38 -13.41 -47.11
C ASP A 240 11.78 -12.98 -46.60
N GLY A 241 11.87 -12.21 -45.51
CA GLY A 241 13.14 -11.90 -44.83
C GLY A 241 13.98 -10.75 -45.39
N SER A 242 13.42 -9.85 -46.22
CA SER A 242 14.14 -8.65 -46.68
C SER A 242 13.77 -7.36 -45.91
N ALA A 243 14.74 -6.44 -45.72
CA ALA A 243 14.58 -5.19 -44.97
C ALA A 243 14.25 -3.99 -45.90
N LEU A 244 13.26 -3.15 -45.53
CA LEU A 244 12.89 -1.93 -46.28
C LEU A 244 13.28 -0.63 -45.54
N PRO A 245 13.65 0.44 -46.27
CA PRO A 245 13.96 1.76 -45.70
C PRO A 245 12.70 2.60 -45.44
N SER A 246 12.79 3.53 -44.48
CA SER A 246 11.74 4.45 -44.05
C SER A 246 11.30 5.43 -45.16
N ARG A 247 9.99 5.63 -45.34
CA ARG A 247 9.44 6.65 -46.25
C ARG A 247 8.64 7.71 -45.48
N ALA A 248 9.22 8.90 -45.39
CA ALA A 248 8.45 10.14 -45.41
C ALA A 248 7.98 10.41 -46.86
N GLU A 249 6.89 11.16 -47.01
CA GLU A 249 6.25 11.60 -48.26
C GLU A 249 5.24 10.64 -48.92
N ALA A 250 3.95 10.87 -48.64
CA ALA A 250 2.87 10.86 -49.64
C ALA A 250 1.64 11.62 -49.09
N ALA A 251 1.59 12.92 -49.33
CA ALA A 251 0.36 13.72 -49.22
C ALA A 251 -0.64 13.32 -50.32
N GLY A 252 -1.94 13.29 -50.02
CA GLY A 252 -3.01 13.06 -51.00
C GLY A 252 -4.40 13.05 -50.37
N GLY A 253 -5.18 14.11 -50.57
CA GLY A 253 -6.40 14.42 -49.82
C GLY A 253 -7.66 13.61 -50.14
N LEU A 254 -8.70 13.87 -49.35
CA LEU A 254 -10.12 13.62 -49.65
C LEU A 254 -11.00 14.61 -48.86
N GLU A 255 -11.52 15.62 -49.55
CA GLU A 255 -12.56 16.55 -49.06
C GLU A 255 -13.96 15.91 -49.11
N ARG A 256 -14.83 16.26 -48.15
CA ARG A 256 -16.30 16.19 -48.31
C ARG A 256 -17.02 17.40 -47.68
N SER A 257 -17.38 18.33 -48.56
CA SER A 257 -18.53 19.25 -48.59
C SER A 257 -19.17 19.78 -47.30
N GLY A 258 -19.04 21.09 -47.07
CA GLY A 258 -20.19 21.94 -46.70
C GLY A 258 -20.08 22.86 -45.49
N VAL A 259 -19.07 22.72 -44.64
CA VAL A 259 -18.83 23.60 -43.48
C VAL A 259 -17.33 23.89 -43.40
N THR A 260 -16.93 25.15 -43.46
CA THR A 260 -15.54 25.57 -43.26
C THR A 260 -15.38 25.97 -41.79
N VAL A 261 -14.84 25.06 -40.97
CA VAL A 261 -14.29 25.42 -39.66
C VAL A 261 -12.92 26.03 -39.95
N ALA A 262 -12.76 27.33 -39.76
CA ALA A 262 -11.49 27.99 -39.89
C ALA A 262 -10.84 28.10 -38.51
N ASP A 263 -9.92 27.18 -38.17
CA ASP A 263 -8.72 27.57 -37.42
C ASP A 263 -7.64 26.48 -37.44
N GLU A 264 -6.40 26.90 -37.73
CA GLU A 264 -5.21 26.04 -37.89
C GLU A 264 -4.35 25.92 -36.61
N ASP A 265 -4.71 26.54 -35.48
CA ASP A 265 -3.79 26.64 -34.32
C ASP A 265 -4.23 25.97 -33.00
N TYR A 266 -5.30 25.15 -32.99
CA TYR A 266 -5.79 24.50 -31.75
C TYR A 266 -6.14 23.00 -31.88
N ALA A 267 -5.39 22.24 -32.67
CA ALA A 267 -5.58 20.78 -32.81
C ALA A 267 -4.97 19.94 -31.65
N SER A 268 -5.06 20.41 -30.41
CA SER A 268 -4.72 19.63 -29.20
C SER A 268 -5.72 19.87 -28.07
N ALA A 269 -6.99 19.61 -28.33
CA ALA A 269 -8.04 19.39 -27.33
C ALA A 269 -9.18 18.59 -28.00
N GLY A 270 -9.92 17.79 -27.22
CA GLY A 270 -10.88 16.79 -27.69
C GLY A 270 -11.80 17.19 -28.85
N SER A 271 -12.05 16.23 -29.74
CA SER A 271 -12.86 16.31 -30.95
C SER A 271 -14.18 17.09 -30.79
N SER A 272 -14.30 18.24 -31.46
CA SER A 272 -15.55 18.99 -31.58
C SER A 272 -16.42 18.37 -32.69
N LEU A 273 -17.68 18.05 -32.40
CA LEU A 273 -18.66 17.60 -33.40
C LEU A 273 -19.76 18.67 -33.56
N ALA A 274 -19.74 19.40 -34.67
CA ALA A 274 -20.86 20.26 -35.05
C ALA A 274 -21.95 19.42 -35.74
N ILE A 275 -23.11 19.24 -35.10
CA ILE A 275 -24.29 18.66 -35.75
C ILE A 275 -25.19 19.81 -36.21
N VAL A 276 -25.39 19.94 -37.52
CA VAL A 276 -26.37 20.85 -38.12
C VAL A 276 -27.59 20.04 -38.52
N GLU A 277 -28.72 20.20 -37.83
CA GLU A 277 -30.01 19.66 -38.27
C GLU A 277 -30.69 20.64 -39.24
N SER A 278 -31.13 20.19 -40.42
CA SER A 278 -31.93 21.00 -41.37
C SER A 278 -32.58 20.13 -42.46
N PRO A 279 -33.70 20.51 -43.14
CA PRO A 279 -34.66 21.61 -42.92
C PRO A 279 -36.13 21.14 -42.87
N GLY A 280 -36.84 21.49 -41.79
CA GLY A 280 -38.31 21.56 -41.77
C GLY A 280 -38.69 22.91 -41.16
N SER A 281 -39.58 23.66 -41.81
CA SER A 281 -39.98 25.04 -41.49
C SER A 281 -39.99 25.37 -39.98
N GLY A 282 -38.97 26.12 -39.52
CA GLY A 282 -38.78 26.53 -38.12
C GLY A 282 -37.45 26.14 -37.46
N ALA A 283 -36.41 25.80 -38.22
CA ALA A 283 -35.18 25.19 -37.69
C ALA A 283 -34.40 26.09 -36.71
N GLN A 284 -34.14 25.57 -35.51
CA GLN A 284 -33.21 26.11 -34.52
C GLN A 284 -31.80 25.59 -34.81
N VAL A 285 -30.80 26.48 -34.83
CA VAL A 285 -29.38 26.09 -34.98
C VAL A 285 -28.78 25.91 -33.59
N ARG A 286 -28.22 24.72 -33.30
CA ARG A 286 -27.58 24.39 -32.02
C ARG A 286 -26.10 24.10 -32.23
N PHE A 287 -25.26 24.61 -31.33
CA PHE A 287 -23.91 24.09 -31.14
C PHE A 287 -23.87 23.28 -29.86
N LEU A 288 -23.32 22.07 -29.97
CA LEU A 288 -23.23 21.10 -28.90
C LEU A 288 -21.75 20.80 -28.65
N ARG A 289 -21.33 20.95 -27.40
CA ARG A 289 -20.08 20.38 -26.92
C ARG A 289 -20.43 19.18 -26.03
N PRO A 290 -19.95 17.96 -26.34
CA PRO A 290 -20.07 16.82 -25.44
C PRO A 290 -19.55 17.21 -24.06
N PHE A 291 -20.32 16.87 -23.03
CA PHE A 291 -19.89 17.12 -21.66
C PHE A 291 -18.90 16.03 -21.26
N ASP A 292 -17.62 16.26 -21.55
CA ASP A 292 -16.53 15.37 -21.15
C ASP A 292 -16.27 15.53 -19.65
N GLY A 293 -17.03 14.79 -18.84
CA GLY A 293 -16.63 14.36 -17.49
C GLY A 293 -16.12 15.42 -16.53
N LEU A 294 -16.96 16.40 -16.17
CA LEU A 294 -16.87 16.98 -14.83
C LEU A 294 -17.71 16.09 -13.92
N VAL A 295 -17.10 15.44 -12.92
CA VAL A 295 -17.82 14.73 -11.86
C VAL A 295 -18.48 15.81 -10.98
N GLY A 296 -19.56 16.41 -11.48
CA GLY A 296 -20.27 17.45 -10.76
C GLY A 296 -20.89 16.87 -9.48
N TYR A 297 -20.67 17.54 -8.36
CA TYR A 297 -21.49 17.34 -7.16
C TYR A 297 -22.93 17.66 -7.53
N LEU A 298 -23.78 16.64 -7.53
CA LEU A 298 -25.23 16.83 -7.57
C LEU A 298 -25.61 17.73 -6.38
N ASP A 299 -26.61 18.60 -6.58
CA ASP A 299 -27.13 19.55 -5.59
C ASP A 299 -26.28 20.81 -5.30
N SER A 300 -25.15 21.03 -5.98
CA SER A 300 -24.36 22.29 -5.91
C SER A 300 -24.75 23.33 -6.98
N GLN A 301 -24.47 24.62 -6.74
CA GLN A 301 -24.78 25.73 -7.67
C GLN A 301 -23.67 25.94 -8.70
N TYR A 302 -24.04 25.93 -9.97
CA TYR A 302 -23.15 26.14 -11.12
C TYR A 302 -23.60 27.33 -11.98
N GLU A 303 -22.65 27.89 -12.72
CA GLU A 303 -22.82 28.97 -13.69
C GLU A 303 -22.20 28.54 -15.04
N LEU A 304 -23.03 28.34 -16.06
CA LEU A 304 -22.61 28.23 -17.46
C LEU A 304 -22.47 29.64 -18.03
N ARG A 305 -21.30 29.98 -18.56
CA ARG A 305 -21.01 31.21 -19.29
C ARG A 305 -20.63 30.88 -20.72
N VAL A 306 -21.15 31.67 -21.65
CA VAL A 306 -20.77 31.57 -23.06
C VAL A 306 -20.52 32.97 -23.62
N GLN A 307 -19.40 33.19 -24.29
CA GLN A 307 -19.14 34.41 -25.05
C GLN A 307 -19.49 34.20 -26.52
N ALA A 308 -20.38 35.03 -27.06
CA ALA A 308 -20.79 34.97 -28.46
C ALA A 308 -20.79 36.35 -29.13
N LYS A 309 -20.48 36.40 -30.44
CA LYS A 309 -20.65 37.61 -31.26
C LYS A 309 -21.18 37.29 -32.65
N LEU A 310 -21.75 38.27 -33.36
CA LEU A 310 -21.97 38.15 -34.80
C LEU A 310 -20.66 38.41 -35.57
N PRO A 311 -20.43 37.75 -36.73
CA PRO A 311 -19.29 38.05 -37.58
C PRO A 311 -19.23 39.53 -37.95
N ASP A 312 -18.00 40.07 -38.03
CA ASP A 312 -17.79 41.47 -38.35
C ASP A 312 -18.36 41.77 -39.75
N GLY A 313 -19.31 42.71 -39.83
CA GLY A 313 -20.02 43.05 -41.07
C GLY A 313 -21.41 42.40 -41.25
N ALA A 314 -21.85 41.55 -40.31
CA ALA A 314 -23.23 41.04 -40.29
C ALA A 314 -24.24 42.16 -39.97
N ALA A 315 -25.36 42.21 -40.70
CA ALA A 315 -26.44 43.18 -40.47
C ALA A 315 -27.55 42.54 -39.61
N GLY A 316 -27.77 43.05 -38.40
CA GLY A 316 -28.86 42.61 -37.51
C GLY A 316 -28.44 42.44 -36.05
N VAL A 317 -29.40 42.02 -35.23
CA VAL A 317 -29.19 41.51 -33.86
C VAL A 317 -29.65 40.05 -33.91
N GLY A 318 -28.82 39.12 -33.44
CA GLY A 318 -29.18 37.71 -33.29
C GLY A 318 -29.49 37.38 -31.84
N GLU A 319 -30.51 36.58 -31.58
CA GLU A 319 -30.88 36.18 -30.22
C GLU A 319 -30.44 34.73 -29.95
N LEU A 320 -29.60 34.56 -28.93
CA LEU A 320 -28.99 33.29 -28.54
C LEU A 320 -29.34 32.95 -27.10
N ARG A 321 -29.42 31.67 -26.73
CA ARG A 321 -29.58 31.23 -25.33
C ARG A 321 -28.67 30.05 -25.00
N PRO A 322 -28.04 30.01 -23.80
CA PRO A 322 -27.24 28.88 -23.37
C PRO A 322 -28.16 27.74 -22.89
N PHE A 323 -27.71 26.48 -22.99
CA PHE A 323 -28.45 25.33 -22.49
C PHE A 323 -27.56 24.21 -21.94
N LEU A 324 -28.15 23.39 -21.07
CA LEU A 324 -27.66 22.07 -20.65
C LEU A 324 -28.58 20.99 -21.22
N GLN A 325 -28.01 19.91 -21.74
CA GLN A 325 -28.73 18.75 -22.25
C GLN A 325 -28.48 17.56 -21.34
N TYR A 326 -29.54 16.90 -20.85
CA TYR A 326 -29.43 15.75 -19.95
C TYR A 326 -29.68 14.41 -20.67
N GLU A 327 -30.51 14.42 -21.72
CA GLU A 327 -30.82 13.29 -22.59
C GLU A 327 -31.04 13.80 -24.03
N GLU A 328 -31.16 12.93 -25.03
CA GLU A 328 -31.27 13.29 -26.46
C GLU A 328 -32.32 14.40 -26.73
N ASP A 329 -33.43 14.41 -25.98
CA ASP A 329 -34.52 15.39 -26.09
C ASP A 329 -34.77 16.26 -24.83
N SER A 330 -33.90 16.23 -23.82
CA SER A 330 -34.11 16.92 -22.53
C SER A 330 -33.14 18.07 -22.32
N TYR A 331 -33.67 19.30 -22.20
CA TYR A 331 -32.87 20.53 -22.16
C TYR A 331 -33.30 21.50 -21.05
N GLN A 332 -32.34 22.16 -20.44
CA GLN A 332 -32.53 23.29 -19.54
C GLN A 332 -31.90 24.55 -20.14
N TYR A 333 -32.68 25.61 -20.31
CA TYR A 333 -32.27 26.83 -21.00
C TYR A 333 -32.03 28.00 -20.04
N GLY A 334 -31.03 28.83 -20.36
CA GLY A 334 -30.89 30.17 -19.80
C GLY A 334 -31.73 31.21 -20.55
N GLU A 335 -31.69 32.44 -20.04
CA GLU A 335 -32.38 33.57 -20.66
C GLU A 335 -31.76 33.90 -22.03
N PRO A 336 -32.56 34.24 -23.05
CA PRO A 336 -32.06 34.71 -24.33
C PRO A 336 -31.31 36.05 -24.21
N VAL A 337 -30.21 36.18 -24.94
CA VAL A 337 -29.36 37.37 -24.99
C VAL A 337 -29.20 37.83 -26.43
N ALA A 338 -29.42 39.13 -26.64
CA ALA A 338 -29.18 39.80 -27.90
C ALA A 338 -27.68 39.95 -28.18
N VAL A 339 -27.25 39.54 -29.37
CA VAL A 339 -25.86 39.55 -29.84
C VAL A 339 -25.76 40.45 -31.06
N SER A 340 -24.73 41.30 -31.13
CA SER A 340 -24.56 42.30 -32.19
C SER A 340 -23.19 42.20 -32.86
N ALA A 341 -23.07 42.78 -34.06
CA ALA A 341 -21.78 42.91 -34.74
C ALA A 341 -21.00 44.08 -34.11
N GLY A 342 -19.83 43.79 -33.52
CA GLY A 342 -18.93 44.80 -32.94
C GLY A 342 -18.54 44.59 -31.47
N GLY A 343 -19.04 43.56 -30.79
CA GLY A 343 -18.63 43.21 -29.43
C GLY A 343 -19.07 41.79 -29.02
N TRP A 344 -18.35 41.19 -28.08
CA TRP A 344 -18.72 39.92 -27.45
C TRP A 344 -19.84 40.13 -26.42
N SER A 345 -20.87 39.31 -26.49
CA SER A 345 -21.97 39.24 -25.52
C SER A 345 -21.80 38.00 -24.63
N GLU A 346 -21.94 38.17 -23.31
CA GLU A 346 -21.94 37.07 -22.35
C GLU A 346 -23.35 36.50 -22.17
N LEU A 347 -23.52 35.20 -22.39
CA LEU A 347 -24.71 34.42 -22.09
C LEU A 347 -24.48 33.62 -20.81
N THR A 348 -25.39 33.69 -19.85
CA THR A 348 -25.23 33.02 -18.56
C THR A 348 -26.44 32.16 -18.21
N LEU A 349 -26.22 30.94 -17.71
CA LEU A 349 -27.21 30.07 -17.08
C LEU A 349 -26.70 29.64 -15.71
N ARG A 350 -27.37 30.06 -14.63
CA ARG A 350 -27.11 29.59 -13.27
C ARG A 350 -28.09 28.51 -12.88
N THR A 351 -27.60 27.36 -12.42
CA THR A 351 -28.46 26.25 -12.01
C THR A 351 -27.82 25.35 -10.97
N THR A 352 -28.66 24.63 -10.23
CA THR A 352 -28.26 23.41 -9.53
C THR A 352 -28.32 22.22 -10.49
N LEU A 353 -27.33 21.34 -10.46
CA LEU A 353 -27.35 20.10 -11.23
C LEU A 353 -28.03 18.99 -10.41
N SER A 354 -29.16 18.47 -10.90
CA SER A 354 -29.85 17.30 -10.30
C SER A 354 -29.43 15.97 -10.92
N SER A 355 -28.75 16.00 -12.07
CA SER A 355 -28.15 14.87 -12.78
C SER A 355 -27.00 15.37 -13.66
N THR A 356 -26.16 14.48 -14.17
CA THR A 356 -25.04 14.86 -15.06
C THR A 356 -25.56 15.19 -16.47
N PRO A 357 -25.32 16.40 -17.00
CA PRO A 357 -25.65 16.70 -18.40
C PRO A 357 -24.74 15.91 -19.34
N ILE A 358 -25.27 15.51 -20.50
CA ILE A 358 -24.52 14.83 -21.57
C ILE A 358 -23.90 15.82 -22.56
N ALA A 359 -24.43 17.04 -22.63
CA ALA A 359 -23.89 18.12 -23.45
C ALA A 359 -24.25 19.50 -22.91
N VAL A 360 -23.45 20.48 -23.32
CA VAL A 360 -23.68 21.91 -23.07
C VAL A 360 -23.61 22.67 -24.38
N GLY A 361 -24.36 23.76 -24.51
CA GLY A 361 -24.44 24.41 -25.81
C GLY A 361 -25.12 25.77 -25.83
N VAL A 362 -25.24 26.30 -27.05
CA VAL A 362 -25.97 27.52 -27.37
C VAL A 362 -26.96 27.23 -28.49
N GLU A 363 -28.17 27.75 -28.34
CA GLU A 363 -29.23 27.66 -29.33
C GLU A 363 -29.59 29.05 -29.86
N GLN A 364 -29.75 29.14 -31.18
CA GLN A 364 -30.30 30.33 -31.83
C GLN A 364 -31.82 30.28 -31.86
N THR A 365 -32.47 31.33 -31.34
CA THR A 365 -33.93 31.39 -31.21
C THR A 365 -34.63 31.99 -32.42
N ASP A 366 -33.94 32.81 -33.23
CA ASP A 366 -34.52 33.55 -34.36
C ASP A 366 -34.20 32.97 -35.76
N GLY A 367 -33.22 32.07 -35.86
CA GLY A 367 -32.82 31.37 -37.09
C GLY A 367 -32.23 32.23 -38.23
N THR A 368 -31.76 33.46 -37.97
CA THR A 368 -31.48 34.42 -39.07
C THR A 368 -30.02 34.89 -39.25
N ALA A 369 -29.08 34.54 -38.37
CA ALA A 369 -27.70 35.04 -38.42
C ALA A 369 -26.62 33.99 -38.08
N ALA A 370 -25.48 34.04 -38.79
CA ALA A 370 -24.27 33.33 -38.38
C ALA A 370 -23.65 33.98 -37.14
N TRP A 371 -22.99 33.19 -36.28
CA TRP A 371 -22.40 33.65 -35.02
C TRP A 371 -21.06 32.96 -34.76
N LEU A 372 -20.26 33.58 -33.90
CA LEU A 372 -18.97 33.12 -33.43
C LEU A 372 -19.05 32.86 -31.92
N LEU A 373 -18.41 31.79 -31.46
CA LEU A 373 -18.20 31.49 -30.04
C LEU A 373 -16.70 31.56 -29.75
N ASP A 374 -16.36 31.98 -28.53
CA ASP A 374 -14.97 31.96 -28.05
C ASP A 374 -14.87 31.05 -26.83
N GLU A 375 -15.56 31.43 -25.75
CA GLU A 375 -15.43 30.80 -24.45
C GLU A 375 -16.77 30.17 -24.03
N LEU A 376 -16.75 28.91 -23.60
CA LEU A 376 -17.89 28.19 -23.03
C LEU A 376 -17.44 27.46 -21.75
N THR A 377 -17.92 27.92 -20.59
CA THR A 377 -17.38 27.54 -19.27
C THR A 377 -18.52 27.24 -18.30
N LEU A 378 -18.51 26.07 -17.65
CA LEU A 378 -19.42 25.73 -16.55
C LEU A 378 -18.61 25.72 -15.24
N ARG A 379 -18.99 26.51 -14.23
CA ARG A 379 -18.20 26.69 -12.99
C ARG A 379 -19.05 26.74 -11.72
N PRO A 380 -18.57 26.25 -10.56
CA PRO A 380 -19.23 26.46 -9.27
C PRO A 380 -19.16 27.92 -8.80
N VAL A 381 -20.12 28.36 -7.99
CA VAL A 381 -20.21 29.73 -7.49
C VAL A 381 -19.57 29.83 -6.08
N GLU A 382 -18.39 30.47 -6.00
CA GLU A 382 -17.61 30.91 -4.79
C GLU A 382 -16.75 29.88 -4.02
N THR A 383 -15.40 30.05 -4.02
CA THR A 383 -14.44 29.68 -2.94
C THR A 383 -13.16 30.57 -3.01
N GLY A 384 -12.57 30.92 -1.85
CA GLY A 384 -11.47 31.92 -1.69
C GLY A 384 -10.05 31.45 -2.03
N GLY A 385 -9.04 32.34 -1.86
CA GLY A 385 -7.63 32.12 -2.23
C GLY A 385 -6.76 31.35 -1.21
N ILE A 386 -5.62 30.79 -1.65
CA ILE A 386 -4.75 29.82 -0.93
C ILE A 386 -3.33 30.38 -0.73
N SER A 387 -2.69 30.13 0.43
CA SER A 387 -1.24 30.34 0.65
C SER A 387 -0.51 29.02 0.97
N ALA A 388 0.68 28.76 0.41
CA ALA A 388 1.41 27.50 0.61
C ALA A 388 2.95 27.65 0.65
N ALA A 389 3.67 26.74 1.31
CA ALA A 389 5.14 26.70 1.35
C ALA A 389 5.67 25.39 0.74
N MET A 390 6.69 25.48 -0.11
CA MET A 390 7.40 24.39 -0.80
C MET A 390 8.79 24.17 -0.17
N THR A 391 9.37 22.98 -0.36
CA THR A 391 10.76 22.68 0.02
C THR A 391 11.48 21.94 -1.11
N TYR A 392 12.73 22.32 -1.36
CA TYR A 392 13.70 21.71 -2.27
C TYR A 392 14.72 20.90 -1.48
N ALA A 393 15.04 19.68 -1.91
CA ALA A 393 16.21 18.94 -1.44
C ALA A 393 17.14 18.70 -2.62
N ASP A 394 18.41 19.10 -2.51
CA ASP A 394 19.41 18.77 -3.52
C ASP A 394 19.91 17.31 -3.38
N ALA A 395 20.68 16.84 -4.37
CA ALA A 395 21.26 15.50 -4.38
C ALA A 395 22.24 15.22 -3.20
N ALA A 396 22.56 16.24 -2.39
CA ALA A 396 23.38 16.15 -1.19
C ALA A 396 22.53 16.15 0.12
N GLY A 397 21.20 16.23 0.02
CA GLY A 397 20.30 16.22 1.17
C GLY A 397 20.14 17.57 1.87
N SER A 398 20.58 18.67 1.25
CA SER A 398 20.39 20.02 1.81
C SER A 398 18.98 20.51 1.47
N VAL A 399 18.15 20.80 2.49
CA VAL A 399 16.78 21.26 2.33
C VAL A 399 16.72 22.80 2.34
N ALA A 400 16.13 23.42 1.31
CA ALA A 400 15.85 24.85 1.25
C ALA A 400 14.36 25.11 0.98
N ALA A 401 13.74 26.03 1.72
CA ALA A 401 12.33 26.39 1.56
C ALA A 401 12.11 27.33 0.36
N LEU A 402 10.93 27.25 -0.24
CA LEU A 402 10.42 28.02 -1.37
C LEU A 402 8.99 28.44 -1.00
N THR A 403 8.68 29.72 -0.83
CA THR A 403 7.32 30.15 -0.40
C THR A 403 6.47 30.64 -1.58
N GLY A 404 5.18 30.31 -1.62
CA GLY A 404 4.29 30.75 -2.71
C GLY A 404 2.83 31.00 -2.34
N GLU A 405 2.18 31.93 -3.04
CA GLU A 405 0.74 32.18 -2.94
C GLU A 405 0.04 31.71 -4.21
N VAL A 406 -1.13 31.07 -4.07
CA VAL A 406 -1.99 30.64 -5.18
C VAL A 406 -3.33 31.37 -5.07
N ASP A 407 -3.55 32.31 -5.97
CA ASP A 407 -4.84 32.98 -6.10
C ASP A 407 -5.82 32.08 -6.87
N GLY A 408 -6.71 31.42 -6.12
CA GLY A 408 -7.75 30.52 -6.65
C GLY A 408 -8.77 31.19 -7.56
N LEU A 409 -8.86 32.54 -7.58
CA LEU A 409 -9.78 33.27 -8.48
C LEU A 409 -9.15 33.57 -9.84
N SER A 410 -7.83 33.74 -9.90
CA SER A 410 -7.10 34.08 -11.14
C SER A 410 -6.27 32.92 -11.69
N GLY A 411 -6.10 31.83 -10.93
CA GLY A 411 -5.14 30.78 -11.24
C GLY A 411 -3.68 31.27 -11.14
N THR A 412 -3.39 32.38 -10.48
CA THR A 412 -2.02 32.88 -10.47
C THR A 412 -1.25 32.25 -9.30
N ALA A 413 -0.15 31.55 -9.60
CA ALA A 413 0.80 31.09 -8.58
C ALA A 413 2.04 32.00 -8.59
N VAL A 414 2.33 32.65 -7.46
CA VAL A 414 3.51 33.51 -7.31
C VAL A 414 4.50 32.79 -6.41
N LEU A 415 5.71 32.55 -6.90
CA LEU A 415 6.78 31.92 -6.15
C LEU A 415 7.85 32.95 -5.74
N THR A 416 8.20 32.92 -4.47
CA THR A 416 9.15 33.83 -3.81
C THR A 416 10.29 33.04 -3.16
N ASP A 417 11.44 33.69 -2.96
CA ASP A 417 12.59 33.18 -2.19
C ASP A 417 13.27 31.90 -2.72
N TRP A 418 13.72 31.90 -3.99
CA TRP A 418 14.42 30.77 -4.59
C TRP A 418 15.87 30.58 -4.08
N PRO A 419 16.34 29.33 -3.88
CA PRO A 419 17.75 29.04 -3.58
C PRO A 419 18.68 29.52 -4.70
N SER A 420 19.80 30.15 -4.35
CA SER A 420 20.83 30.58 -5.31
C SER A 420 21.40 29.44 -6.17
N ALA A 421 21.33 28.19 -5.68
CA ALA A 421 21.73 26.99 -6.42
C ALA A 421 20.86 26.72 -7.68
N LEU A 422 19.67 27.31 -7.78
CA LEU A 422 18.74 27.17 -8.90
C LEU A 422 18.83 28.33 -9.91
N GLU A 423 19.67 29.35 -9.67
CA GLU A 423 19.87 30.46 -10.61
C GLU A 423 20.36 29.97 -11.99
N GLY A 424 19.76 30.50 -13.06
CA GLY A 424 20.08 30.12 -14.44
C GLY A 424 19.48 28.80 -14.92
N ARG A 425 18.71 28.08 -14.08
CA ARG A 425 18.00 26.84 -14.46
C ARG A 425 16.61 27.14 -15.01
N ALA A 426 16.11 26.25 -15.88
CA ALA A 426 14.72 26.31 -16.36
C ALA A 426 13.79 25.60 -15.37
N VAL A 427 12.70 26.28 -15.00
CA VAL A 427 11.70 25.81 -14.03
C VAL A 427 10.32 25.75 -14.67
N ARG A 428 9.49 24.79 -14.25
CA ARG A 428 8.08 24.64 -14.65
C ARG A 428 7.25 24.15 -13.47
N LEU A 429 6.00 24.61 -13.35
CA LEU A 429 5.02 24.09 -12.39
C LEU A 429 4.07 23.10 -13.07
N VAL A 430 3.66 22.08 -12.32
CA VAL A 430 2.70 21.06 -12.76
C VAL A 430 1.66 20.89 -11.66
N LEU A 431 0.39 21.16 -11.95
CA LEU A 431 -0.72 20.70 -11.10
C LEU A 431 -1.03 19.25 -11.47
N GLU A 432 -1.25 18.43 -10.47
CA GLU A 432 -1.56 17.03 -10.52
C GLU A 432 -2.93 16.88 -9.84
N HIS A 433 -3.98 16.54 -10.60
CA HIS A 433 -5.35 16.44 -10.09
C HIS A 433 -5.61 15.02 -9.57
N TYR A 434 -6.14 14.87 -8.36
CA TYR A 434 -6.36 13.54 -7.75
C TYR A 434 -7.84 13.28 -7.48
N ASP A 435 -8.29 12.04 -7.65
CA ASP A 435 -9.63 11.64 -7.24
C ASP A 435 -9.73 11.43 -5.70
N ALA A 436 -10.95 11.21 -5.20
CA ALA A 436 -11.21 10.93 -3.78
C ALA A 436 -10.52 9.66 -3.24
N ALA A 437 -9.92 8.84 -4.10
CA ALA A 437 -9.10 7.68 -3.74
C ALA A 437 -7.59 7.95 -3.90
N HIS A 438 -7.19 9.22 -4.04
CA HIS A 438 -5.82 9.69 -4.23
C HIS A 438 -5.11 9.15 -5.49
N ARG A 439 -5.84 8.94 -6.59
CA ARG A 439 -5.24 8.57 -7.89
C ARG A 439 -5.16 9.77 -8.82
N LEU A 440 -3.98 9.97 -9.41
CA LEU A 440 -3.70 11.07 -10.34
C LEU A 440 -4.56 10.94 -11.61
N GLN A 441 -5.55 11.81 -11.75
CA GLN A 441 -6.49 11.87 -12.88
C GLN A 441 -5.95 12.73 -14.03
N ALA A 442 -5.28 13.85 -13.73
CA ALA A 442 -4.82 14.79 -14.76
C ALA A 442 -3.56 15.54 -14.34
N THR A 443 -2.78 16.01 -15.31
CA THR A 443 -1.67 16.95 -15.04
C THR A 443 -1.74 18.16 -15.95
N VAL A 444 -1.60 19.36 -15.37
CA VAL A 444 -1.62 20.63 -16.10
C VAL A 444 -0.31 21.35 -15.87
N ARG A 445 0.35 21.75 -16.96
CA ARG A 445 1.74 22.22 -16.96
C ARG A 445 1.82 23.71 -17.28
N SER A 446 2.58 24.48 -16.51
CA SER A 446 2.91 25.87 -16.84
C SER A 446 3.88 25.95 -18.02
N PRO A 447 4.02 27.12 -18.68
CA PRO A 447 5.19 27.44 -19.48
C PRO A 447 6.48 27.33 -18.64
N SER A 448 7.61 27.03 -19.29
CA SER A 448 8.92 27.04 -18.63
C SER A 448 9.48 28.46 -18.52
N ALA A 449 10.09 28.81 -17.39
CA ALA A 449 10.78 30.08 -17.18
C ALA A 449 12.22 29.87 -16.67
N VAL A 450 13.14 30.80 -16.95
CA VAL A 450 14.53 30.75 -16.48
C VAL A 450 14.70 31.70 -15.29
N LEU A 451 15.27 31.21 -14.19
CA LEU A 451 15.51 31.99 -12.97
C LEU A 451 16.62 33.03 -13.17
N CYS A 452 16.29 34.32 -12.97
CA CYS A 452 17.23 35.44 -13.05
C CYS A 452 17.45 36.09 -11.66
N GLY A 453 18.33 35.51 -10.86
CA GLY A 453 18.81 36.06 -9.58
C GLY A 453 17.91 35.80 -8.36
N PRO A 454 18.41 36.03 -7.14
CA PRO A 454 17.80 35.54 -5.89
C PRO A 454 16.69 36.45 -5.33
N ALA A 455 16.35 37.55 -6.01
CA ALA A 455 15.43 38.58 -5.49
C ALA A 455 14.34 39.02 -6.48
N ALA A 456 14.18 38.35 -7.62
CA ALA A 456 13.12 38.67 -8.57
C ALA A 456 11.90 37.75 -8.31
N PRO A 457 10.74 38.27 -7.89
CA PRO A 457 9.52 37.48 -7.80
C PRO A 457 9.18 36.95 -9.19
N LEU A 458 9.06 35.63 -9.32
CA LEU A 458 8.67 34.97 -10.55
C LEU A 458 7.17 34.75 -10.49
N ALA A 459 6.42 35.69 -11.09
CA ALA A 459 5.02 35.48 -11.40
C ALA A 459 4.92 34.51 -12.58
N LEU A 460 4.85 33.21 -12.27
CA LEU A 460 4.48 32.20 -13.24
C LEU A 460 2.96 32.25 -13.40
N THR A 461 2.49 33.10 -14.31
CA THR A 461 1.10 33.05 -14.78
C THR A 461 0.90 31.78 -15.60
N ALA A 462 0.47 30.71 -14.95
CA ALA A 462 -0.19 29.63 -15.65
C ALA A 462 -1.64 30.07 -15.89
N ALA A 463 -2.06 30.13 -17.15
CA ALA A 463 -3.48 30.27 -17.46
C ALA A 463 -4.14 28.91 -17.19
N TRP A 464 -4.66 28.70 -15.96
CA TRP A 464 -5.39 27.48 -15.58
C TRP A 464 -6.82 27.48 -16.11
N SER A 465 -7.03 28.03 -17.31
CA SER A 465 -8.35 28.20 -17.90
C SER A 465 -9.10 26.89 -18.18
N ALA A 466 -8.48 25.73 -17.93
CA ALA A 466 -9.06 24.41 -18.14
C ALA A 466 -9.25 23.55 -16.87
N LEU A 467 -8.57 23.83 -15.75
CA LEU A 467 -8.70 23.10 -14.49
C LEU A 467 -8.31 24.01 -13.32
N MET A 468 -9.28 24.37 -12.48
CA MET A 468 -8.97 24.97 -11.17
C MET A 468 -8.49 23.86 -10.22
N PRO A 469 -7.52 24.13 -9.34
CA PRO A 469 -7.09 23.14 -8.34
C PRO A 469 -8.27 22.74 -7.43
N GLU A 470 -8.37 21.45 -7.11
CA GLU A 470 -9.39 20.82 -6.26
C GLU A 470 -8.82 20.36 -4.89
N PRO A 471 -9.68 20.09 -3.89
CA PRO A 471 -9.29 19.42 -2.64
C PRO A 471 -8.49 18.12 -2.85
N GLY A 472 -7.20 18.12 -2.51
CA GLY A 472 -6.33 16.96 -2.66
C GLY A 472 -5.48 16.95 -3.94
N ASP A 473 -5.59 17.97 -4.79
CA ASP A 473 -4.66 18.15 -5.92
C ASP A 473 -3.24 18.42 -5.44
N ARG A 474 -2.23 18.23 -6.28
CA ARG A 474 -0.84 18.48 -5.94
C ARG A 474 -0.17 19.45 -6.91
N ILE A 475 0.53 20.49 -6.44
CA ILE A 475 1.34 21.37 -7.30
C ILE A 475 2.82 21.02 -7.15
N VAL A 476 3.43 20.46 -8.20
CA VAL A 476 4.81 19.99 -8.24
C VAL A 476 5.67 20.92 -9.10
N ALA A 477 6.80 21.39 -8.56
CA ALA A 477 7.81 22.11 -9.34
C ALA A 477 8.78 21.12 -9.98
N TYR A 478 9.10 21.37 -11.25
CA TYR A 478 10.10 20.63 -12.00
C TYR A 478 11.23 21.57 -12.45
N VAL A 479 12.48 21.14 -12.29
CA VAL A 479 13.68 21.84 -12.75
C VAL A 479 14.34 21.01 -13.84
N ARG A 480 14.91 21.71 -14.83
CA ARG A 480 15.73 21.11 -15.88
C ARG A 480 17.15 21.66 -15.76
N GLU A 481 18.11 20.75 -15.61
CA GLU A 481 19.53 21.08 -15.75
C GLU A 481 19.89 21.15 -17.24
N ASP A 482 20.38 22.29 -17.69
CA ASP A 482 20.95 22.45 -19.02
C ASP A 482 22.47 22.27 -18.92
N ASP A 483 22.95 21.01 -18.85
CA ASP A 483 24.34 20.69 -19.13
C ASP A 483 24.50 20.21 -20.59
N ALA A 484 25.62 20.57 -21.21
CA ALA A 484 25.77 20.54 -22.67
C ALA A 484 26.03 19.15 -23.28
N ALA A 485 25.77 18.03 -22.58
CA ALA A 485 26.24 16.72 -23.05
C ALA A 485 25.34 15.48 -22.78
N GLY A 486 24.11 15.61 -22.27
CA GLY A 486 23.25 14.44 -21.95
C GLY A 486 21.78 14.55 -22.36
N PRO A 487 21.01 13.43 -22.31
CA PRO A 487 19.56 13.46 -22.47
C PRO A 487 18.92 14.27 -21.34
N ARG A 488 18.08 15.23 -21.75
CA ARG A 488 17.59 16.32 -20.90
C ARG A 488 16.28 15.95 -20.22
N PHE A 489 16.30 15.58 -18.95
CA PHE A 489 15.09 15.22 -18.19
C PHE A 489 14.65 16.34 -17.25
N TRP A 490 13.34 16.50 -17.08
CA TRP A 490 12.75 17.33 -16.03
C TRP A 490 12.76 16.52 -14.74
N GLN A 491 13.33 17.07 -13.67
CA GLN A 491 13.36 16.43 -12.36
C GLN A 491 12.40 17.16 -11.42
N PRO A 492 11.51 16.44 -10.71
CA PRO A 492 10.69 17.04 -9.68
C PRO A 492 11.58 17.51 -8.54
N VAL A 493 11.37 18.74 -8.09
CA VAL A 493 12.17 19.38 -7.02
C VAL A 493 11.36 19.67 -5.76
N GLY A 494 10.06 19.38 -5.75
CA GLY A 494 9.15 19.48 -4.59
C GLY A 494 7.68 19.50 -5.03
N GLY A 495 6.74 19.15 -4.14
CA GLY A 495 5.30 19.14 -4.43
C GLY A 495 4.40 19.52 -3.24
N LEU A 496 3.37 20.33 -3.50
CA LEU A 496 2.36 20.86 -2.57
C LEU A 496 1.07 20.06 -2.67
N ASN A 497 0.27 19.89 -1.62
CA ASN A 497 -1.16 19.51 -1.78
C ASN A 497 -2.02 20.79 -1.74
N ALA A 498 -2.94 20.95 -2.69
CA ALA A 498 -4.04 21.89 -2.63
C ALA A 498 -5.03 21.38 -1.56
N ALA A 499 -4.97 21.96 -0.37
CA ALA A 499 -6.03 21.78 0.62
C ALA A 499 -7.21 22.66 0.21
N TYR A 500 -8.34 22.03 -0.09
CA TYR A 500 -9.64 22.70 -0.11
C TYR A 500 -10.56 21.94 0.84
N GLY A 501 -11.36 22.70 1.56
CA GLY A 501 -12.11 22.24 2.72
C GLY A 501 -11.67 23.05 3.94
N GLU A 502 -12.62 23.65 4.64
CA GLU A 502 -12.34 24.12 5.99
C GLU A 502 -11.92 22.88 6.80
N ALA A 503 -10.79 22.95 7.52
CA ALA A 503 -10.43 21.89 8.44
C ALA A 503 -11.60 21.70 9.43
N GLY A 504 -12.16 20.49 9.45
CA GLY A 504 -13.21 20.14 10.42
C GLY A 504 -12.65 19.98 11.83
N ALA A 505 -11.36 19.63 11.93
CA ALA A 505 -10.65 19.36 13.16
C ALA A 505 -9.36 20.19 13.28
N THR A 506 -8.94 20.50 14.50
CA THR A 506 -7.65 21.09 14.82
C THR A 506 -6.92 20.19 15.81
N ILE A 507 -5.65 19.88 15.53
CA ILE A 507 -4.72 19.22 16.43
C ILE A 507 -3.71 20.27 16.92
N THR A 508 -3.49 20.32 18.23
CA THR A 508 -2.50 21.23 18.84
C THR A 508 -1.49 20.45 19.64
N LEU A 509 -0.21 20.84 19.52
CA LEU A 509 0.90 20.32 20.33
C LEU A 509 1.41 21.42 21.26
N ASP A 510 1.46 21.16 22.56
CA ASP A 510 2.08 22.06 23.55
C ASP A 510 3.43 21.50 24.01
N ARG A 511 4.51 22.03 23.42
CA ARG A 511 5.88 21.66 23.76
C ARG A 511 6.34 22.15 25.13
N ALA A 512 5.62 23.08 25.76
CA ALA A 512 5.99 23.59 27.08
C ALA A 512 5.56 22.64 28.20
N THR A 513 4.52 21.84 27.96
CA THR A 513 3.99 20.89 28.93
C THR A 513 4.58 19.51 28.67
N VAL A 514 5.64 19.20 29.43
CA VAL A 514 6.37 17.93 29.35
C VAL A 514 5.89 17.00 30.47
N ALA A 515 5.38 15.83 30.07
CA ALA A 515 4.92 14.78 30.96
C ALA A 515 6.02 13.72 31.20
N GLN A 516 5.66 12.44 31.21
CA GLN A 516 6.58 11.34 31.49
C GLN A 516 7.59 11.11 30.36
N GLN A 517 8.69 10.43 30.71
CA GLN A 517 9.62 9.89 29.74
C GLN A 517 9.05 8.63 29.08
N VAL A 518 9.32 8.46 27.78
CA VAL A 518 9.19 7.19 27.08
C VAL A 518 10.37 6.30 27.46
N TYR A 519 10.09 5.18 28.11
CA TYR A 519 11.07 4.12 28.41
C TYR A 519 11.15 3.10 27.28
N GLY A 520 10.06 2.87 26.57
CA GLY A 520 10.05 2.04 25.37
C GLY A 520 8.83 1.14 25.25
N PHE A 521 8.83 0.36 24.19
CA PHE A 521 7.69 -0.46 23.77
C PHE A 521 8.22 -1.82 23.34
N GLY A 522 7.50 -2.89 23.65
CA GLY A 522 8.09 -4.21 23.56
C GLY A 522 7.11 -5.35 23.68
N ALA A 523 7.68 -6.55 23.82
CA ALA A 523 6.94 -7.74 24.20
C ALA A 523 7.87 -8.80 24.82
N THR A 524 7.29 -9.93 25.25
CA THR A 524 8.03 -10.99 25.95
C THR A 524 8.54 -12.07 24.99
N ALA A 525 9.81 -12.45 25.17
CA ALA A 525 10.41 -13.67 24.63
C ALA A 525 10.08 -14.87 25.55
N ASN A 526 8.97 -15.51 25.26
CA ASN A 526 8.39 -16.66 25.95
C ASN A 526 8.76 -18.01 25.27
N ASP A 527 8.32 -19.15 25.81
CA ASP A 527 8.55 -20.52 25.25
C ASP A 527 8.42 -20.63 23.70
N PRO A 528 7.37 -20.09 23.05
CA PRO A 528 7.26 -19.92 21.61
C PRO A 528 8.49 -19.38 20.85
N ALA A 529 9.35 -18.57 21.48
CA ALA A 529 10.64 -18.16 20.94
C ALA A 529 11.54 -19.36 20.59
N ASN A 530 11.45 -20.46 21.34
CA ASN A 530 12.12 -21.73 21.03
C ASN A 530 11.60 -22.33 19.71
N GLY A 531 10.30 -22.19 19.44
CA GLY A 531 9.70 -22.58 18.16
C GLY A 531 10.26 -21.80 16.98
N LEU A 532 10.43 -20.47 17.14
CA LEU A 532 11.05 -19.61 16.14
C LEU A 532 12.53 -19.96 15.95
N MET A 533 13.31 -20.05 17.03
CA MET A 533 14.73 -20.41 17.00
C MET A 533 14.97 -21.71 16.21
N ASN A 534 14.10 -22.71 16.40
CA ASN A 534 14.22 -24.02 15.76
C ASN A 534 13.51 -24.15 14.41
N LEU A 535 13.00 -23.05 13.82
CA LEU A 535 12.49 -23.11 12.45
C LEU A 535 13.61 -23.49 11.47
N ALA A 536 13.32 -24.46 10.61
CA ALA A 536 14.27 -24.97 9.63
C ALA A 536 14.66 -23.92 8.57
N ASN A 537 13.78 -22.94 8.30
CA ASN A 537 14.05 -21.88 7.34
C ASN A 537 14.75 -20.70 8.03
N PRO A 538 16.07 -20.48 7.81
CA PRO A 538 16.78 -19.36 8.40
C PRO A 538 16.30 -18.00 7.90
N VAL A 539 15.77 -17.92 6.67
CA VAL A 539 15.25 -16.68 6.09
C VAL A 539 14.03 -16.21 6.87
N THR A 540 13.06 -17.09 7.10
CA THR A 540 11.87 -16.77 7.89
C THR A 540 12.20 -16.36 9.33
N ARG A 541 13.20 -16.97 9.96
CA ARG A 541 13.65 -16.54 11.29
C ARG A 541 14.15 -15.09 11.26
N SER A 542 15.01 -14.77 10.30
CA SER A 542 15.54 -13.40 10.15
C SER A 542 14.44 -12.40 9.86
N GLU A 543 13.53 -12.70 8.92
CA GLU A 543 12.42 -11.81 8.56
C GLU A 543 11.53 -11.49 9.76
N VAL A 544 11.19 -12.49 10.58
CA VAL A 544 10.40 -12.28 11.80
C VAL A 544 11.14 -11.35 12.77
N MET A 545 12.45 -11.53 12.94
CA MET A 545 13.26 -10.65 13.79
C MET A 545 13.39 -9.23 13.20
N ASP A 546 13.49 -9.09 11.87
CA ASP A 546 13.50 -7.79 11.17
C ASP A 546 12.18 -7.05 11.33
N ILE A 547 11.04 -7.76 11.27
CA ILE A 547 9.72 -7.19 11.50
C ILE A 547 9.57 -6.71 12.95
N LEU A 548 10.12 -7.43 13.93
CA LEU A 548 10.01 -7.08 15.35
C LEU A 548 10.98 -5.97 15.77
N PHE A 549 12.26 -6.07 15.41
CA PHE A 549 13.32 -5.20 15.96
C PHE A 549 14.06 -4.37 14.89
N GLY A 550 13.89 -4.68 13.60
CA GLY A 550 14.56 -3.96 12.54
C GLY A 550 14.09 -2.51 12.43
N ALA A 551 14.98 -1.63 11.95
CA ALA A 551 14.72 -0.20 11.78
C ALA A 551 13.56 0.10 10.81
N ASP A 552 13.28 -0.81 9.87
CA ASP A 552 12.15 -0.74 8.94
C ASP A 552 10.91 -1.51 9.42
N GLY A 553 11.03 -2.28 10.50
CA GLY A 553 9.95 -2.99 11.17
C GLY A 553 9.30 -2.17 12.28
N ALA A 554 8.87 -2.84 13.34
CA ALA A 554 8.32 -2.20 14.53
C ALA A 554 9.41 -1.54 15.41
N ALA A 555 10.68 -1.93 15.28
CA ALA A 555 11.77 -1.42 16.11
C ALA A 555 11.43 -1.44 17.61
N LEU A 556 10.94 -2.57 18.12
CA LEU A 556 10.68 -2.74 19.56
C LEU A 556 11.95 -2.42 20.36
N SER A 557 11.80 -1.65 21.44
CA SER A 557 12.90 -1.10 22.24
C SER A 557 13.05 -1.77 23.61
N ILE A 558 12.12 -2.65 23.99
CA ILE A 558 12.21 -3.47 25.20
C ILE A 558 11.93 -4.94 24.85
N LEU A 559 12.79 -5.83 25.34
CA LEU A 559 12.57 -7.28 25.32
C LEU A 559 12.40 -7.80 26.74
N ARG A 560 11.21 -8.31 27.06
CA ARG A 560 10.91 -8.95 28.36
C ARG A 560 11.30 -10.42 28.34
N MET A 561 11.99 -10.87 29.37
CA MET A 561 12.60 -12.19 29.52
C MET A 561 12.13 -12.84 30.81
N GLU A 562 12.22 -14.16 30.84
CA GLU A 562 11.70 -14.95 31.94
C GLU A 562 12.82 -15.48 32.85
N ILE A 563 12.59 -15.43 34.17
CA ILE A 563 13.39 -16.11 35.19
C ILE A 563 12.54 -17.27 35.77
N ASN A 564 12.48 -18.39 35.07
CA ASN A 564 11.66 -19.53 35.44
C ASN A 564 12.44 -20.60 36.23
N PRO A 565 11.84 -21.20 37.26
CA PRO A 565 12.50 -22.20 38.08
C PRO A 565 12.49 -23.59 37.46
N PHE A 566 13.32 -24.45 38.03
CA PHE A 566 13.37 -25.87 37.73
C PHE A 566 12.47 -26.70 38.68
N ALA A 567 11.69 -27.64 38.12
CA ALA A 567 10.87 -28.58 38.90
C ALA A 567 10.59 -29.94 38.21
N PRO A 568 11.58 -30.77 37.84
CA PRO A 568 11.35 -32.11 37.31
C PRO A 568 10.60 -32.97 38.31
N GLY A 569 9.62 -33.70 37.78
CA GLY A 569 8.66 -34.44 38.58
C GLY A 569 7.38 -33.66 38.84
N ASP A 570 7.36 -32.34 38.62
CA ASP A 570 6.15 -31.55 38.53
C ASP A 570 5.48 -31.76 37.15
N PRO A 571 4.22 -32.20 37.07
CA PRO A 571 3.51 -32.36 35.80
C PRO A 571 3.35 -31.06 35.00
N ALA A 572 3.47 -29.90 35.64
CA ALA A 572 3.40 -28.59 35.03
C ALA A 572 4.79 -27.99 34.68
N TYR A 573 5.86 -28.76 34.90
CA TYR A 573 7.20 -28.34 34.51
C TYR A 573 7.36 -28.32 32.99
N ASP A 574 7.73 -27.15 32.48
CA ASP A 574 8.16 -26.99 31.10
C ASP A 574 9.69 -26.83 31.05
N ALA A 575 10.36 -27.87 30.55
CA ALA A 575 11.82 -27.89 30.41
C ALA A 575 12.34 -26.86 29.40
N VAL A 576 11.48 -26.37 28.49
CA VAL A 576 11.86 -25.31 27.56
C VAL A 576 11.91 -23.98 28.29
N GLN A 577 10.99 -23.75 29.23
CA GLN A 577 10.89 -22.48 29.95
C GLN A 577 11.92 -22.30 31.05
N ALA A 578 12.54 -23.36 31.58
CA ALA A 578 13.51 -23.23 32.68
C ALA A 578 14.71 -22.33 32.31
N THR A 579 15.04 -21.39 33.19
CA THR A 579 16.10 -20.40 32.94
C THR A 579 17.08 -20.37 34.09
N ALA A 580 18.30 -20.86 33.86
CA ALA A 580 19.29 -21.18 34.88
C ALA A 580 18.75 -22.14 35.97
N TYR A 581 19.37 -23.30 36.10
CA TYR A 581 18.89 -24.32 37.04
C TYR A 581 19.67 -24.29 38.38
N PRO A 582 19.08 -23.73 39.46
CA PRO A 582 19.65 -23.82 40.81
C PRO A 582 19.17 -25.07 41.56
N VAL A 583 20.08 -25.98 41.91
CA VAL A 583 19.86 -26.99 42.95
C VAL A 583 20.52 -26.53 44.22
N GLU A 584 19.87 -26.77 45.36
CA GLU A 584 20.49 -26.55 46.66
C GLU A 584 21.89 -27.18 46.73
N GLY A 585 22.90 -26.34 46.97
CA GLY A 585 24.29 -26.75 47.09
C GLY A 585 24.99 -27.20 45.80
N GLN A 586 24.41 -26.98 44.61
CA GLN A 586 25.07 -27.21 43.32
C GLN A 586 25.30 -25.89 42.57
N PRO A 587 26.28 -25.84 41.65
CA PRO A 587 26.42 -24.72 40.72
C PRO A 587 25.16 -24.57 39.84
N TYR A 588 24.87 -23.34 39.42
CA TYR A 588 23.84 -23.06 38.43
C TYR A 588 24.15 -23.77 37.09
N ASP A 589 23.15 -24.40 36.49
CA ASP A 589 23.23 -24.88 35.12
C ASP A 589 22.63 -23.84 34.17
N TRP A 590 23.53 -23.10 33.49
CA TRP A 590 23.21 -22.05 32.52
C TRP A 590 22.94 -22.59 31.11
N SER A 591 22.90 -23.92 30.91
CA SER A 591 22.56 -24.49 29.59
C SER A 591 21.07 -24.42 29.28
N THR A 592 20.24 -24.13 30.28
CA THR A 592 18.77 -24.08 30.22
C THR A 592 18.28 -22.65 30.04
N ASP A 593 17.78 -22.29 28.84
CA ASP A 593 17.38 -20.92 28.35
C ASP A 593 17.96 -20.52 26.97
N ALA A 594 18.59 -21.43 26.22
CA ALA A 594 19.24 -21.10 24.94
C ALA A 594 18.33 -20.35 23.95
N HIS A 595 17.02 -20.61 24.00
CA HIS A 595 16.01 -19.95 23.16
C HIS A 595 15.90 -18.45 23.43
N GLN A 596 15.81 -18.02 24.69
CA GLN A 596 15.67 -16.60 25.02
C GLN A 596 16.98 -15.84 24.82
N ARG A 597 18.14 -16.48 25.07
CA ARG A 597 19.45 -15.90 24.75
C ARG A 597 19.64 -15.69 23.25
N TRP A 598 19.24 -16.67 22.44
CA TRP A 598 19.25 -16.52 20.98
C TRP A 598 18.38 -15.35 20.54
N PHE A 599 17.20 -15.21 21.15
CA PHE A 599 16.26 -14.13 20.82
C PHE A 599 16.82 -12.76 21.20
N ALA A 600 17.42 -12.63 22.39
CA ALA A 600 18.08 -11.41 22.83
C ALA A 600 19.26 -11.04 21.93
N ASP A 601 20.12 -12.00 21.57
CA ASP A 601 21.24 -11.80 20.63
C ASP A 601 20.76 -11.33 19.24
N GLU A 602 19.72 -11.96 18.70
CA GLU A 602 19.15 -11.57 17.40
C GLU A 602 18.44 -10.21 17.42
N ALA A 603 17.84 -9.83 18.55
CA ALA A 603 17.24 -8.52 18.73
C ALA A 603 18.32 -7.41 18.86
N LEU A 604 19.36 -7.64 19.67
CA LEU A 604 20.47 -6.70 19.88
C LEU A 604 21.31 -6.47 18.61
N LYS A 605 21.36 -7.43 17.68
CA LYS A 605 21.98 -7.24 16.35
C LYS A 605 21.25 -6.19 15.49
N ARG A 606 19.96 -5.94 15.75
CA ARG A 606 19.11 -5.04 14.98
C ARG A 606 18.94 -3.69 15.66
N ASP A 607 18.88 -3.70 16.99
CA ASP A 607 18.83 -2.51 17.82
C ASP A 607 19.79 -2.69 19.01
N ALA A 608 20.95 -2.07 18.91
CA ALA A 608 21.97 -2.16 19.95
C ALA A 608 21.58 -1.40 21.24
N ASP A 609 20.59 -0.50 21.17
CA ASP A 609 20.07 0.27 22.29
C ASP A 609 18.82 -0.39 22.91
N LEU A 610 18.45 -1.61 22.46
CA LEU A 610 17.38 -2.42 23.02
C LEU A 610 17.62 -2.67 24.51
N GLN A 611 16.60 -2.40 25.32
CA GLN A 611 16.65 -2.67 26.76
C GLN A 611 16.12 -4.06 27.08
N LEU A 612 16.82 -4.79 27.94
CA LEU A 612 16.37 -6.09 28.42
C LEU A 612 15.66 -5.94 29.77
N TYR A 613 14.54 -6.62 29.91
CA TYR A 613 13.69 -6.66 31.10
C TYR A 613 13.60 -8.10 31.59
N ALA A 614 13.73 -8.35 32.90
CA ALA A 614 13.60 -9.68 33.47
C ALA A 614 12.76 -9.70 34.75
N LEU A 615 12.09 -10.83 34.99
CA LEU A 615 11.36 -11.11 36.23
C LEU A 615 11.20 -12.62 36.43
N PRO A 616 11.02 -13.09 37.66
CA PRO A 616 10.71 -14.49 37.91
C PRO A 616 9.21 -14.79 37.89
N TRP A 617 8.84 -15.93 37.28
CA TRP A 617 7.49 -16.48 37.44
C TRP A 617 7.30 -17.17 38.78
N SER A 618 8.37 -17.75 39.33
CA SER A 618 8.31 -18.50 40.58
C SER A 618 9.71 -18.74 41.13
N PRO A 619 9.91 -18.74 42.46
CA PRO A 619 11.17 -19.18 43.05
C PRO A 619 11.51 -20.63 42.70
N PRO A 620 12.80 -21.03 42.78
CA PRO A 620 13.20 -22.43 42.73
C PRO A 620 12.35 -23.29 43.66
N SER A 621 11.89 -24.45 43.16
CA SER A 621 10.94 -25.31 43.87
C SER A 621 11.38 -25.69 45.29
N TRP A 622 12.68 -25.91 45.52
CA TRP A 622 13.25 -26.24 46.83
C TRP A 622 13.27 -25.08 47.83
N MET A 623 13.11 -23.83 47.36
CA MET A 623 12.98 -22.65 48.21
C MET A 623 11.51 -22.39 48.64
N LYS A 624 10.55 -23.18 48.13
CA LYS A 624 9.11 -22.94 48.35
C LYS A 624 8.54 -23.89 49.39
N THR A 625 7.52 -23.42 50.10
CA THR A 625 6.88 -24.13 51.23
C THR A 625 6.28 -25.49 50.85
N ASP A 626 5.93 -25.68 49.58
CA ASP A 626 5.29 -26.88 49.04
C ASP A 626 6.19 -27.68 48.09
N GLY A 627 7.42 -27.23 47.85
CA GLY A 627 8.38 -27.96 47.01
C GLY A 627 8.05 -27.98 45.52
N THR A 628 7.17 -27.10 45.01
CA THR A 628 6.72 -27.08 43.60
C THR A 628 6.96 -25.72 42.94
N ALA A 629 7.22 -25.72 41.63
CA ALA A 629 7.30 -24.48 40.84
C ALA A 629 5.94 -23.81 40.65
N VAL A 630 4.84 -24.55 40.81
CA VAL A 630 3.46 -24.09 40.63
C VAL A 630 2.82 -23.75 41.97
N GLY A 631 2.06 -22.66 42.05
CA GLY A 631 1.39 -22.26 43.29
C GLY A 631 2.36 -21.93 44.44
N GLY A 632 2.02 -22.27 45.67
CA GLY A 632 2.92 -22.10 46.82
C GLY A 632 3.33 -20.66 47.13
N THR A 633 4.29 -20.53 48.04
CA THR A 633 4.94 -19.26 48.39
C THR A 633 6.42 -19.53 48.72
N LEU A 634 7.26 -18.51 48.65
CA LEU A 634 8.65 -18.59 49.11
C LEU A 634 8.66 -18.88 50.62
N ASP A 635 9.41 -19.89 51.03
CA ASP A 635 9.65 -20.13 52.46
C ASP A 635 10.64 -19.07 52.97
N GLU A 636 10.25 -18.37 54.05
CA GLU A 636 10.99 -17.23 54.64
C GLU A 636 12.44 -17.59 54.97
N ALA A 637 12.74 -18.87 55.22
CA ALA A 637 14.10 -19.35 55.44
C ALA A 637 15.03 -19.16 54.23
N TYR A 638 14.49 -18.92 53.03
CA TYR A 638 15.23 -18.75 51.78
C TYR A 638 15.10 -17.36 51.16
N ASP A 639 14.61 -16.36 51.90
CA ASP A 639 14.48 -14.98 51.39
C ASP A 639 15.77 -14.45 50.79
N GLU A 640 16.87 -14.47 51.56
CA GLU A 640 18.18 -14.01 51.09
C GLU A 640 18.69 -14.84 49.91
N ALA A 641 18.53 -16.16 49.96
CA ALA A 641 18.98 -17.06 48.90
C ALA A 641 18.24 -16.84 47.57
N PHE A 642 16.95 -16.49 47.63
CA PHE A 642 16.17 -16.15 46.44
C PHE A 642 16.59 -14.81 45.85
N ILE A 643 16.84 -13.79 46.69
CA ILE A 643 17.34 -12.49 46.23
C ILE A 643 18.74 -12.62 45.61
N ASP A 644 19.64 -13.38 46.26
CA ASP A 644 20.96 -13.69 45.72
C ASP A 644 20.86 -14.40 44.36
N TYR A 645 19.91 -15.31 44.20
CA TYR A 645 19.66 -15.98 42.92
C TYR A 645 19.28 -14.98 41.81
N LEU A 646 18.40 -14.02 42.08
CA LEU A 646 18.03 -13.00 41.08
C LEU A 646 19.23 -12.12 40.72
N VAL A 647 20.01 -11.69 41.71
CA VAL A 647 21.22 -10.88 41.52
C VAL A 647 22.28 -11.65 40.72
N ASP A 648 22.53 -12.91 41.05
CA ASP A 648 23.49 -13.76 40.35
C ASP A 648 23.05 -14.07 38.91
N TRP A 649 21.75 -14.25 38.66
CA TRP A 649 21.19 -14.37 37.32
C TRP A 649 21.44 -13.12 36.49
N THR A 650 21.11 -11.95 37.02
CA THR A 650 21.33 -10.66 36.37
C THR A 650 22.82 -10.43 36.08
N ARG A 651 23.69 -10.73 37.06
CA ARG A 651 25.14 -10.61 36.90
C ARG A 651 25.69 -11.57 35.85
N HIS A 652 25.23 -12.82 35.81
CA HIS A 652 25.66 -13.80 34.83
C HIS A 652 25.32 -13.38 33.40
N TYR A 653 24.09 -12.92 33.19
CA TYR A 653 23.65 -12.43 31.88
C TYR A 653 24.51 -11.28 31.37
N ARG A 654 24.84 -10.32 32.25
CA ARG A 654 25.74 -9.21 31.93
C ARG A 654 27.15 -9.69 31.62
N GLU A 655 27.77 -10.43 32.54
CA GLU A 655 29.22 -10.70 32.51
C GLU A 655 29.62 -11.83 31.56
N VAL A 656 28.75 -12.82 31.37
CA VAL A 656 29.05 -14.03 30.59
C VAL A 656 28.35 -14.02 29.24
N ASN A 657 27.10 -13.57 29.18
CA ASN A 657 26.33 -13.54 27.94
C ASN A 657 26.41 -12.20 27.20
N GLY A 658 26.87 -11.13 27.86
CA GLY A 658 26.93 -9.80 27.27
C GLY A 658 25.56 -9.12 27.14
N PHE A 659 24.61 -9.50 28.01
CA PHE A 659 23.24 -9.02 28.01
C PHE A 659 23.01 -8.11 29.22
N ASP A 660 22.94 -6.80 28.98
CA ASP A 660 22.68 -5.80 30.00
C ASP A 660 21.19 -5.76 30.34
N ILE A 661 20.83 -6.41 31.46
CA ILE A 661 19.48 -6.37 32.01
C ILE A 661 19.26 -5.00 32.64
N ARG A 662 18.39 -4.18 32.04
CA ARG A 662 18.09 -2.84 32.54
C ARG A 662 17.01 -2.83 33.61
N TRP A 663 16.02 -3.70 33.47
CA TRP A 663 14.83 -3.72 34.32
C TRP A 663 14.69 -5.09 34.99
N LEU A 664 14.54 -5.09 36.32
CA LEU A 664 14.34 -6.30 37.12
C LEU A 664 13.14 -6.12 38.04
N SER A 665 12.17 -7.04 37.98
CA SER A 665 11.04 -7.09 38.91
C SER A 665 11.08 -8.33 39.81
N LEU A 666 10.43 -8.24 40.97
CA LEU A 666 10.46 -9.28 42.00
C LEU A 666 9.70 -10.55 41.62
N GLN A 667 8.53 -10.42 41.01
CA GLN A 667 7.60 -11.55 40.85
C GLN A 667 6.50 -11.24 39.85
N ASN A 668 6.27 -12.18 38.92
CA ASN A 668 5.11 -12.19 38.04
C ASN A 668 3.82 -12.59 38.78
N GLU A 669 2.76 -11.81 38.64
CA GLU A 669 1.39 -12.10 39.09
C GLU A 669 1.26 -12.73 40.49
N PRO A 670 1.76 -12.10 41.56
CA PRO A 670 1.84 -12.67 42.92
C PRO A 670 0.49 -12.97 43.60
N THR A 671 -0.63 -12.75 42.91
CA THR A 671 -2.00 -13.03 43.38
C THR A 671 -2.76 -14.02 42.50
N ASN A 672 -2.10 -14.60 41.52
CA ASN A 672 -2.71 -15.47 40.53
C ASN A 672 -2.08 -16.88 40.59
N PRO A 673 -2.56 -17.77 41.49
CA PRO A 673 -2.13 -19.16 41.45
C PRO A 673 -2.59 -19.78 40.14
N SER A 674 -1.62 -20.08 39.27
CA SER A 674 -1.85 -20.57 37.92
C SER A 674 -1.51 -22.05 37.82
N PRO A 675 -1.93 -22.76 36.75
CA PRO A 675 -1.56 -24.16 36.52
C PRO A 675 -0.12 -24.34 35.97
N TYR A 676 0.67 -23.27 35.98
CA TYR A 676 2.07 -23.17 35.51
C TYR A 676 2.89 -22.42 36.57
N ALA A 677 4.18 -22.19 36.31
CA ALA A 677 5.09 -21.53 37.25
C ALA A 677 4.45 -20.25 37.83
N SER A 678 4.25 -20.23 39.14
CA SER A 678 3.65 -19.11 39.87
C SER A 678 4.07 -19.15 41.33
N SER A 679 4.00 -18.03 42.03
CA SER A 679 4.15 -17.98 43.49
C SER A 679 3.25 -16.89 44.06
N ALA A 680 2.56 -17.17 45.17
CA ALA A 680 1.60 -16.26 45.78
C ALA A 680 2.15 -15.66 47.08
N TYR A 681 1.90 -14.38 47.31
CA TYR A 681 2.42 -13.64 48.46
C TYR A 681 1.35 -12.75 49.09
N THR A 682 1.50 -12.47 50.37
CA THR A 682 0.76 -11.36 51.02
C THR A 682 1.44 -10.03 50.70
N ASN A 683 0.73 -8.92 50.88
CA ASN A 683 1.29 -7.58 50.64
C ASN A 683 2.48 -7.29 51.56
N GLU A 684 2.46 -7.78 52.81
CA GLU A 684 3.55 -7.63 53.76
C GLU A 684 4.81 -8.32 53.25
N ARG A 685 4.68 -9.58 52.80
CA ARG A 685 5.79 -10.35 52.22
C ARG A 685 6.32 -9.71 50.95
N LEU A 686 5.44 -9.20 50.08
CA LEU A 686 5.85 -8.43 48.90
C LEU A 686 6.63 -7.17 49.28
N SER A 687 6.23 -6.46 50.33
CA SER A 687 6.95 -5.28 50.83
C SER A 687 8.37 -5.63 51.28
N GLU A 688 8.51 -6.69 52.09
CA GLU A 688 9.78 -7.15 52.64
C GLU A 688 10.73 -7.62 51.54
N LEU A 689 10.27 -8.48 50.64
CA LEU A 689 11.07 -9.02 49.54
C LEU A 689 11.46 -7.95 48.51
N SER A 690 10.57 -7.00 48.23
CA SER A 690 10.88 -5.88 47.32
C SER A 690 11.98 -4.99 47.90
N GLU A 691 11.95 -4.76 49.21
CA GLU A 691 12.99 -4.01 49.92
C GLU A 691 14.33 -4.75 49.91
N LEU A 692 14.33 -6.07 50.14
CA LEU A 692 15.54 -6.90 50.06
C LEU A 692 16.14 -6.90 48.65
N LEU A 693 15.31 -7.04 47.60
CA LEU A 693 15.79 -7.00 46.22
C LEU A 693 16.43 -5.65 45.88
N ALA A 694 15.76 -4.55 46.24
CA ALA A 694 16.28 -3.21 46.01
C ALA A 694 17.61 -2.99 46.74
N ASP A 695 17.70 -3.35 48.02
CA ASP A 695 18.93 -3.22 48.80
C ASP A 695 20.07 -4.06 48.22
N ALA A 696 19.79 -5.28 47.76
CA ALA A 696 20.79 -6.16 47.16
C ALA A 696 21.31 -5.61 45.82
N VAL A 697 20.42 -5.17 44.92
CA VAL A 697 20.82 -4.61 43.63
C VAL A 697 21.56 -3.27 43.82
N HIS A 698 20.98 -2.34 44.57
CA HIS A 698 21.55 -1.00 44.79
C HIS A 698 22.85 -1.04 45.61
N GLY A 699 23.04 -2.06 46.45
CA GLY A 699 24.25 -2.30 47.24
C GLY A 699 25.35 -3.09 46.51
N SER A 700 25.08 -3.57 45.29
CA SER A 700 26.00 -4.37 44.49
C SER A 700 26.65 -3.60 43.34
N ASP A 701 27.43 -4.30 42.54
CA ASP A 701 28.00 -3.86 41.27
C ASP A 701 26.98 -3.70 40.14
N LEU A 702 25.69 -3.95 40.40
CA LEU A 702 24.56 -3.67 39.51
C LEU A 702 23.95 -2.28 39.73
N SER A 703 24.39 -1.56 40.77
CA SER A 703 23.84 -0.26 41.18
C SER A 703 23.93 0.79 40.07
N GLY A 704 22.80 1.45 39.77
CA GLY A 704 22.67 2.46 38.71
C GLY A 704 22.40 1.88 37.32
N ASP A 705 22.92 0.70 37.02
CA ASP A 705 22.75 0.01 35.74
C ASP A 705 21.44 -0.79 35.68
N VAL A 706 21.03 -1.39 36.80
CA VAL A 706 19.79 -2.17 36.92
C VAL A 706 18.77 -1.40 37.77
N LEU A 707 17.55 -1.25 37.24
CA LEU A 707 16.41 -0.68 37.96
C LEU A 707 15.53 -1.78 38.55
N VAL A 708 15.08 -1.58 39.78
CA VAL A 708 14.26 -2.54 40.53
C VAL A 708 12.79 -2.10 40.58
N GLY A 709 11.90 -2.95 40.09
CA GLY A 709 10.45 -2.69 40.01
C GLY A 709 9.68 -3.26 41.20
N ALA A 710 8.50 -2.69 41.44
CA ALA A 710 7.50 -3.32 42.31
C ALA A 710 7.01 -4.67 41.74
N PRO A 711 6.34 -5.53 42.53
CA PRO A 711 5.79 -6.79 42.03
C PRO A 711 4.72 -6.59 40.95
N GLU A 712 4.67 -7.45 39.93
CA GLU A 712 3.80 -7.27 38.76
C GLU A 712 2.44 -7.93 38.96
N ALA A 713 1.43 -7.17 39.39
CA ALA A 713 0.09 -7.73 39.51
C ALA A 713 -0.57 -7.92 38.14
N SER A 714 -1.40 -8.96 38.02
CA SER A 714 -2.13 -9.29 36.78
C SER A 714 -3.15 -8.23 36.35
N GLN A 715 -3.52 -7.30 37.22
CA GLN A 715 -4.53 -6.28 36.97
C GLN A 715 -4.17 -4.98 37.69
N LEU A 716 -4.48 -3.84 37.08
CA LEU A 716 -4.21 -2.51 37.64
C LEU A 716 -4.73 -2.33 39.09
N ASN A 717 -5.96 -2.75 39.36
CA ASN A 717 -6.54 -2.66 40.70
C ASN A 717 -5.77 -3.50 41.74
N ARG A 718 -5.15 -4.59 41.33
CA ARG A 718 -4.33 -5.44 42.21
C ARG A 718 -2.97 -4.81 42.46
N THR A 719 -2.36 -4.18 41.45
CA THR A 719 -1.14 -3.38 41.62
C THR A 719 -1.36 -2.27 42.63
N TRP A 720 -2.48 -1.54 42.49
CA TRP A 720 -2.89 -0.53 43.48
C TRP A 720 -3.00 -1.11 44.90
N ASN A 721 -3.65 -2.27 45.05
CA ASN A 721 -3.80 -2.94 46.34
C ASN A 721 -2.46 -3.43 46.93
N HIS A 722 -1.52 -3.86 46.10
CA HIS A 722 -0.18 -4.25 46.55
C HIS A 722 0.55 -3.06 47.14
N LEU A 723 0.66 -1.97 46.38
CA LEU A 723 1.35 -0.77 46.83
C LEU A 723 0.69 -0.15 48.07
N ALA A 724 -0.64 -0.15 48.14
CA ALA A 724 -1.36 0.34 49.32
C ALA A 724 -1.08 -0.49 50.58
N GLY A 725 -0.69 -1.77 50.42
CA GLY A 725 -0.29 -2.65 51.51
C GLY A 725 1.21 -2.67 51.82
N MET A 726 2.04 -2.04 51.00
CA MET A 726 3.49 -1.94 51.20
C MET A 726 3.84 -0.76 52.11
N THR A 727 4.99 -0.84 52.78
CA THR A 727 5.50 0.29 53.56
C THR A 727 6.06 1.39 52.66
N SER A 728 5.92 2.65 53.08
CA SER A 728 6.48 3.77 52.31
C SER A 728 8.01 3.70 52.19
N SER A 729 8.71 3.08 53.16
CA SER A 729 10.16 2.86 53.07
C SER A 729 10.52 1.86 51.99
N SER A 730 9.76 0.76 51.87
CA SER A 730 10.00 -0.22 50.80
C SER A 730 9.70 0.40 49.42
N ILE A 731 8.59 1.13 49.27
CA ILE A 731 8.26 1.82 48.00
C ILE A 731 9.33 2.85 47.62
N ALA A 732 9.88 3.59 48.59
CA ALA A 732 10.90 4.60 48.32
C ALA A 732 12.17 4.02 47.67
N LYS A 733 12.50 2.76 48.00
CA LYS A 733 13.65 2.02 47.45
C LYS A 733 13.42 1.47 46.03
N LEU A 734 12.18 1.42 45.56
CA LEU A 734 11.88 0.92 44.21
C LEU A 734 12.12 2.00 43.16
N ASP A 735 12.57 1.61 41.98
CA ASP A 735 12.87 2.53 40.88
C ASP A 735 11.67 2.77 39.97
N TYR A 736 10.75 1.81 39.86
CA TYR A 736 9.56 1.91 39.01
C TYR A 736 8.40 1.03 39.50
N ILE A 737 7.20 1.28 38.96
CA ILE A 737 5.99 0.51 39.23
C ILE A 737 5.51 -0.16 37.93
N PRO A 738 5.67 -1.48 37.81
CA PRO A 738 5.06 -2.26 36.74
C PRO A 738 3.60 -2.63 37.05
N THR A 739 2.81 -2.87 36.00
CA THR A 739 1.45 -3.42 36.11
C THR A 739 1.05 -4.16 34.84
N HIS A 740 0.11 -5.09 34.95
CA HIS A 740 -0.56 -5.68 33.80
C HIS A 740 -1.94 -5.05 33.58
N PHE A 741 -2.43 -5.11 32.34
CA PHE A 741 -3.74 -4.56 31.93
C PHE A 741 -4.78 -5.66 31.61
N TYR A 742 -4.64 -6.88 32.14
CA TYR A 742 -5.65 -7.91 31.94
C TYR A 742 -6.99 -7.50 32.56
N GLY A 743 -8.06 -7.58 31.75
CA GLY A 743 -9.40 -7.18 32.17
C GLY A 743 -9.57 -5.68 32.47
N LEU A 744 -8.65 -4.82 32.00
CA LEU A 744 -8.74 -3.37 32.19
C LEU A 744 -10.09 -2.84 31.70
N GLN A 745 -10.81 -2.14 32.58
CA GLN A 745 -12.06 -1.45 32.27
C GLN A 745 -11.78 0.04 32.02
N PRO A 746 -12.57 0.73 31.16
CA PRO A 746 -12.28 2.11 30.74
C PRO A 746 -12.01 3.10 31.88
N THR A 747 -12.73 2.99 33.00
CA THR A 747 -12.60 3.95 34.11
C THR A 747 -11.49 3.62 35.12
N GLN A 748 -10.78 2.50 34.95
CA GLN A 748 -9.83 2.03 35.97
C GLN A 748 -8.53 2.84 36.00
N LEU A 749 -8.08 3.37 34.86
CA LEU A 749 -6.89 4.21 34.80
C LEU A 749 -7.08 5.52 35.58
N ASP A 750 -8.29 6.11 35.54
CA ASP A 750 -8.66 7.24 36.40
C ASP A 750 -8.85 6.86 37.88
N THR A 751 -9.40 5.66 38.14
CA THR A 751 -9.75 5.23 39.49
C THR A 751 -8.52 4.87 40.33
N TYR A 752 -7.51 4.24 39.70
CA TYR A 752 -6.32 3.73 40.37
C TYR A 752 -5.09 4.55 39.95
N ASP A 753 -4.96 5.74 40.53
CA ASP A 753 -3.92 6.71 40.18
C ASP A 753 -2.53 6.36 40.75
N LEU A 754 -1.83 5.44 40.09
CA LEU A 754 -0.47 5.04 40.46
C LEU A 754 0.54 6.18 40.38
N ARG A 755 0.24 7.30 39.70
CA ARG A 755 1.13 8.48 39.63
C ARG A 755 1.33 9.12 41.01
N SER A 756 0.40 8.90 41.94
CA SER A 756 0.50 9.37 43.33
C SER A 756 1.72 8.82 44.10
N TYR A 757 2.35 7.76 43.62
CA TYR A 757 3.59 7.21 44.20
C TYR A 757 4.87 7.88 43.72
N ASP A 758 4.79 8.81 42.74
CA ASP A 758 5.94 9.55 42.19
C ASP A 758 7.07 8.63 41.70
N LYS A 759 6.68 7.59 40.96
CA LYS A 759 7.59 6.62 40.33
C LYS A 759 7.24 6.46 38.86
N PRO A 760 8.23 6.17 37.99
CA PRO A 760 7.99 5.70 36.63
C PRO A 760 6.96 4.56 36.60
N LEU A 761 5.98 4.66 35.70
CA LEU A 761 4.95 3.63 35.51
C LEU A 761 5.23 2.84 34.22
N MET A 762 5.12 1.51 34.29
CA MET A 762 5.32 0.62 33.15
C MET A 762 4.15 -0.35 33.03
N MET A 763 3.53 -0.42 31.85
CA MET A 763 2.62 -1.52 31.53
C MET A 763 3.47 -2.66 30.97
N THR A 764 3.61 -3.73 31.73
CA THR A 764 4.60 -4.79 31.47
C THR A 764 4.03 -6.08 30.89
N GLU A 765 2.70 -6.22 30.87
CA GLU A 765 2.05 -7.36 30.23
C GLU A 765 0.57 -7.10 29.93
N VAL A 766 0.16 -7.42 28.71
CA VAL A 766 -1.24 -7.54 28.33
C VAL A 766 -1.38 -8.41 27.08
N SER A 767 -2.51 -9.09 26.97
CA SER A 767 -2.95 -9.71 25.72
C SER A 767 -4.46 -9.75 25.62
N ALA A 768 -5.00 -10.21 24.49
CA ALA A 768 -6.39 -10.66 24.46
C ALA A 768 -6.58 -11.81 25.48
N ASP A 769 -7.76 -11.93 26.08
CA ASP A 769 -8.08 -12.85 27.19
C ASP A 769 -8.04 -14.36 26.84
N GLY A 770 -7.20 -14.79 25.89
CA GLY A 770 -6.98 -16.18 25.50
C GLY A 770 -8.14 -16.88 24.79
N ALA A 771 -9.33 -16.27 24.78
CA ALA A 771 -10.54 -16.83 24.17
C ALA A 771 -10.81 -16.33 22.75
N ALA A 772 -10.28 -15.16 22.38
CA ALA A 772 -10.48 -14.57 21.07
C ALA A 772 -9.44 -15.07 20.06
N PRO A 773 -9.82 -15.34 18.79
CA PRO A 773 -8.87 -15.65 17.74
C PRO A 773 -7.83 -14.52 17.57
N ASN A 774 -6.61 -14.83 17.10
CA ASN A 774 -5.72 -13.81 16.55
C ASN A 774 -6.46 -13.11 15.40
N ASP A 775 -6.59 -11.79 15.51
CA ASP A 775 -7.23 -10.94 14.51
C ASP A 775 -6.14 -10.13 13.78
N PRO A 776 -5.91 -10.40 12.48
CA PRO A 776 -4.91 -9.69 11.71
C PRO A 776 -5.42 -8.38 11.10
N THR A 777 -6.62 -7.90 11.42
CA THR A 777 -7.25 -6.71 10.81
C THR A 777 -7.03 -5.43 11.62
N MET A 778 -7.34 -4.27 11.02
CA MET A 778 -7.28 -2.99 11.74
C MET A 778 -8.27 -2.88 12.90
N THR A 779 -9.32 -3.71 12.98
CA THR A 779 -10.21 -3.71 14.16
C THR A 779 -9.44 -3.99 15.44
N ASP A 780 -8.57 -4.99 15.40
CA ASP A 780 -7.67 -5.31 16.49
C ASP A 780 -6.51 -4.31 16.59
N GLY A 781 -5.97 -3.87 15.45
CA GLY A 781 -4.94 -2.82 15.42
C GLY A 781 -5.35 -1.54 16.16
N LEU A 782 -6.53 -1.00 15.88
CA LEU A 782 -7.09 0.21 16.50
C LEU A 782 -7.37 0.01 17.99
N ARG A 783 -7.89 -1.16 18.38
CA ARG A 783 -8.11 -1.49 19.80
C ARG A 783 -6.82 -1.36 20.61
N TRP A 784 -5.73 -1.95 20.14
CA TRP A 784 -4.45 -1.88 20.85
C TRP A 784 -3.79 -0.52 20.74
N ALA A 785 -3.93 0.18 19.60
CA ALA A 785 -3.46 1.56 19.46
C ALA A 785 -4.12 2.49 20.49
N GLY A 786 -5.43 2.36 20.70
CA GLY A 786 -6.18 3.12 21.70
C GLY A 786 -5.73 2.82 23.12
N GLN A 787 -5.55 1.54 23.49
CA GLN A 787 -5.06 1.20 24.83
C GLN A 787 -3.62 1.72 25.09
N ILE A 788 -2.77 1.77 24.06
CA ILE A 788 -1.44 2.39 24.17
C ILE A 788 -1.57 3.90 24.39
N ALA A 789 -2.43 4.58 23.63
CA ALA A 789 -2.71 6.01 23.82
C ALA A 789 -3.23 6.29 25.23
N ASP A 790 -4.22 5.53 25.71
CA ASP A 790 -4.75 5.64 27.07
C ASP A 790 -3.65 5.44 28.13
N ALA A 791 -2.76 4.46 27.94
CA ALA A 791 -1.64 4.22 28.86
C ALA A 791 -0.72 5.44 28.92
N LEU A 792 -0.34 6.00 27.77
CA LEU A 792 0.53 7.16 27.69
C LEU A 792 -0.15 8.40 28.29
N GLU A 793 -1.45 8.62 28.06
CA GLU A 793 -2.20 9.71 28.68
C GLU A 793 -2.21 9.60 30.22
N HIS A 794 -2.21 8.38 30.75
CA HIS A 794 -2.21 8.12 32.18
C HIS A 794 -0.81 8.00 32.82
N GLY A 795 0.23 8.45 32.12
CA GLY A 795 1.58 8.58 32.69
C GLY A 795 2.43 7.30 32.62
N TYR A 796 1.97 6.26 31.93
CA TYR A 796 2.80 5.09 31.66
C TYR A 796 3.86 5.46 30.62
N GLY A 797 5.11 5.12 30.89
CA GLY A 797 6.24 5.39 29.97
C GLY A 797 6.67 4.16 29.18
N ALA A 798 6.13 2.98 29.50
CA ALA A 798 6.37 1.76 28.75
C ALA A 798 5.11 0.94 28.53
N TYR A 799 5.08 0.21 27.42
CA TYR A 799 4.00 -0.70 27.06
C TYR A 799 4.54 -1.98 26.44
N LEU A 800 4.36 -3.11 27.13
CA LEU A 800 4.85 -4.42 26.70
C LEU A 800 3.67 -5.38 26.43
N TYR A 801 3.54 -5.79 25.17
CA TYR A 801 2.58 -6.83 24.81
C TYR A 801 3.07 -8.21 25.27
N TRP A 802 2.18 -9.18 25.44
CA TRP A 802 2.56 -10.48 26.00
C TRP A 802 3.52 -11.27 25.10
N TRP A 803 3.03 -12.02 24.10
CA TRP A 803 3.92 -12.85 23.27
C TRP A 803 4.38 -12.14 22.01
N LEU A 804 5.68 -12.19 21.73
CA LEU A 804 6.24 -11.81 20.42
C LEU A 804 5.72 -12.72 19.32
N VAL A 805 5.77 -14.03 19.55
CA VAL A 805 5.38 -15.05 18.58
C VAL A 805 4.50 -16.12 19.21
N SER A 806 3.59 -16.71 18.43
CA SER A 806 2.81 -17.86 18.88
C SER A 806 3.66 -19.15 18.86
N PRO A 807 3.31 -20.18 19.65
CA PRO A 807 3.89 -21.50 19.45
C PRO A 807 3.63 -21.97 18.01
N ARG A 808 4.57 -22.72 17.43
CA ARG A 808 4.47 -23.20 16.04
C ARG A 808 3.25 -24.10 15.86
N GLY A 809 2.31 -23.68 15.00
CA GLY A 809 1.05 -24.40 14.82
C GLY A 809 0.14 -24.39 16.06
N GLY A 810 0.47 -23.55 17.05
CA GLY A 810 -0.26 -23.39 18.30
C GLY A 810 -1.52 -22.54 18.17
N SER A 811 -2.19 -22.36 19.30
CA SER A 811 -3.49 -21.71 19.38
C SER A 811 -3.48 -20.28 18.84
N LEU A 812 -4.54 -19.91 18.13
CA LEU A 812 -4.88 -18.57 17.68
C LEU A 812 -5.44 -17.73 18.85
N ASN A 813 -4.92 -17.79 20.07
CA ASN A 813 -5.64 -17.26 21.24
C ASN A 813 -5.52 -15.73 21.44
N GLY A 814 -5.13 -14.97 20.42
CA GLY A 814 -5.01 -13.52 20.52
C GLY A 814 -3.81 -13.07 21.37
N GLN A 815 -2.88 -13.96 21.72
CA GLN A 815 -1.80 -13.66 22.67
C GLN A 815 -0.49 -13.21 22.03
N SER A 816 -0.35 -13.37 20.71
CA SER A 816 0.91 -13.12 19.98
C SER A 816 0.83 -11.92 19.03
N LEU A 817 1.95 -11.22 18.86
CA LEU A 817 2.12 -10.21 17.80
C LEU A 817 2.24 -10.85 16.41
N ILE A 818 2.96 -11.98 16.32
CA ILE A 818 3.13 -12.75 15.08
C ILE A 818 2.71 -14.21 15.31
N GLN A 819 1.90 -14.75 14.41
CA GLN A 819 1.54 -16.16 14.44
C GLN A 819 2.49 -16.98 13.57
N ILE A 820 3.09 -18.02 14.13
CA ILE A 820 3.91 -19.00 13.40
C ILE A 820 3.05 -20.23 13.07
N LYS A 821 2.88 -20.51 11.77
CA LYS A 821 2.08 -21.64 11.27
C LYS A 821 2.85 -22.95 11.34
N SER A 822 2.11 -24.07 11.25
CA SER A 822 2.69 -25.42 11.34
C SER A 822 3.72 -25.70 10.23
N ASP A 823 3.54 -25.14 9.04
CA ASP A 823 4.48 -25.26 7.91
C ASP A 823 5.74 -24.39 8.06
N GLY A 824 5.80 -23.52 9.06
CA GLY A 824 6.91 -22.59 9.31
C GLY A 824 6.74 -21.22 8.66
N SER A 825 5.66 -20.98 7.90
CA SER A 825 5.27 -19.62 7.48
C SER A 825 4.64 -18.84 8.64
N TYR A 826 4.38 -17.55 8.45
CA TYR A 826 3.82 -16.69 9.50
C TYR A 826 2.70 -15.78 9.02
N THR A 827 1.95 -15.22 9.98
CA THR A 827 1.00 -14.12 9.79
C THR A 827 1.31 -13.05 10.83
N VAL A 828 1.41 -11.79 10.40
CA VAL A 828 1.61 -10.65 11.31
C VAL A 828 0.25 -10.02 11.63
N ASN A 829 -0.03 -9.79 12.91
CA ASN A 829 -1.26 -9.12 13.34
C ASN A 829 -1.11 -7.60 13.23
N LYS A 830 -2.15 -6.85 12.81
CA LYS A 830 -2.08 -5.39 12.70
C LYS A 830 -1.76 -4.69 14.02
N ARG A 831 -2.05 -5.31 15.18
CA ARG A 831 -1.60 -4.83 16.49
C ARG A 831 -0.08 -4.63 16.59
N LEU A 832 0.73 -5.43 15.90
CA LEU A 832 2.18 -5.22 15.86
C LEU A 832 2.51 -3.93 15.12
N TYR A 833 1.86 -3.69 13.98
CA TYR A 833 2.12 -2.49 13.20
C TYR A 833 1.57 -1.23 13.86
N THR A 834 0.49 -1.31 14.64
CA THR A 834 0.02 -0.17 15.43
C THR A 834 0.86 0.05 16.68
N LEU A 835 1.35 -1.00 17.36
CA LEU A 835 2.41 -0.88 18.37
C LEU A 835 3.68 -0.23 17.76
N GLY A 836 4.03 -0.63 16.54
CA GLY A 836 5.12 -0.09 15.73
C GLY A 836 5.04 1.41 15.45
N GLN A 837 3.82 1.95 15.34
CA GLN A 837 3.61 3.40 15.20
C GLN A 837 4.02 4.18 16.46
N TYR A 838 4.11 3.51 17.61
CA TYR A 838 4.71 4.08 18.81
C TYR A 838 6.19 3.69 18.93
N SER A 839 6.51 2.39 18.92
CA SER A 839 7.87 1.91 19.22
C SER A 839 8.98 2.41 18.28
N ARG A 840 8.65 2.64 16.99
CA ARG A 840 9.61 3.15 16.00
C ARG A 840 9.82 4.66 16.11
N PHE A 841 8.82 5.41 16.58
CA PHE A 841 8.79 6.87 16.45
C PHE A 841 8.81 7.62 17.79
N LEU A 842 8.42 6.97 18.89
CA LEU A 842 8.58 7.40 20.27
C LEU A 842 9.68 6.52 20.88
N ARG A 843 10.92 7.01 20.85
CA ARG A 843 12.10 6.25 21.25
C ARG A 843 12.42 6.42 22.74
N PRO A 844 13.13 5.46 23.35
CA PRO A 844 13.58 5.61 24.73
C PRO A 844 14.32 6.94 24.95
N GLY A 845 13.87 7.71 25.94
CA GLY A 845 14.41 9.04 26.25
C GLY A 845 13.54 10.21 25.77
N ASP A 846 12.64 9.98 24.81
CA ASP A 846 11.66 10.97 24.38
C ASP A 846 10.75 11.37 25.54
N ARG A 847 10.16 12.56 25.44
CA ARG A 847 9.26 13.12 26.44
C ARG A 847 7.87 13.25 25.85
N ILE A 848 6.87 12.67 26.51
CA ILE A 848 5.48 12.88 26.14
C ILE A 848 5.15 14.36 26.38
N ILE A 849 4.45 14.95 25.42
CA ILE A 849 3.98 16.34 25.48
C ILE A 849 2.47 16.36 25.30
N ASP A 850 1.83 17.39 25.83
CA ASP A 850 0.39 17.57 25.67
C ASP A 850 0.04 17.77 24.19
N ALA A 851 -0.91 16.96 23.71
CA ALA A 851 -1.48 17.10 22.38
C ALA A 851 -2.97 16.76 22.42
N ALA A 852 -3.77 17.51 21.66
CA ALA A 852 -5.22 17.34 21.65
C ALA A 852 -5.80 17.62 20.26
N SER A 853 -6.85 16.88 19.91
CA SER A 853 -7.70 17.11 18.74
C SER A 853 -9.03 17.73 19.18
N THR A 854 -9.62 18.58 18.34
CA THR A 854 -11.01 19.04 18.51
C THR A 854 -12.05 18.01 18.03
N ASP A 855 -11.61 16.97 17.33
CA ASP A 855 -12.42 15.85 16.87
C ASP A 855 -12.13 14.61 17.73
N GLU A 856 -13.16 14.08 18.38
CA GLU A 856 -13.08 12.95 19.31
C GLU A 856 -12.73 11.62 18.62
N GLU A 857 -12.91 11.51 17.30
CA GLU A 857 -12.50 10.34 16.51
C GLU A 857 -11.00 10.34 16.16
N LEU A 858 -10.30 11.46 16.43
CA LEU A 858 -8.86 11.58 16.29
C LEU A 858 -8.19 11.55 17.67
N ILE A 859 -7.73 10.38 18.09
CA ILE A 859 -6.92 10.22 19.30
C ILE A 859 -5.47 10.56 18.96
N VAL A 860 -4.86 11.45 19.74
CA VAL A 860 -3.55 12.02 19.45
C VAL A 860 -2.58 11.75 20.59
N THR A 861 -1.38 11.30 20.27
CA THR A 861 -0.26 11.21 21.21
C THR A 861 0.95 11.88 20.58
N ALA A 862 1.65 12.72 21.33
CA ALA A 862 2.86 13.38 20.86
C ALA A 862 4.03 13.17 21.83
N SER A 863 5.24 13.13 21.28
CA SER A 863 6.47 13.19 22.05
C SER A 863 7.47 14.13 21.41
N VAL A 864 8.46 14.57 22.19
CA VAL A 864 9.62 15.33 21.73
C VAL A 864 10.91 14.65 22.19
N ASP A 865 11.87 14.54 21.27
CA ASP A 865 13.24 14.17 21.62
C ASP A 865 13.89 15.39 22.31
N PRO A 866 14.28 15.30 23.60
CA PRO A 866 14.87 16.42 24.32
C PRO A 866 16.25 16.84 23.77
N GLN A 867 16.93 16.00 22.99
CA GLN A 867 18.24 16.32 22.41
C GLN A 867 18.12 17.14 21.13
N SER A 868 17.25 16.70 20.20
CA SER A 868 17.05 17.38 18.93
C SER A 868 15.95 18.44 18.94
N GLY A 869 15.03 18.36 19.90
CA GLY A 869 13.83 19.20 19.97
C GLY A 869 12.74 18.80 18.95
N LYS A 870 12.94 17.71 18.20
CA LYS A 870 12.03 17.21 17.17
C LYS A 870 10.89 16.41 17.78
N ALA A 871 9.68 16.64 17.28
CA ALA A 871 8.48 15.97 17.71
C ALA A 871 8.09 14.81 16.79
N ALA A 872 7.42 13.82 17.39
CA ALA A 872 6.68 12.77 16.70
C ALA A 872 5.24 12.77 17.21
N LEU A 873 4.28 12.70 16.27
CA LEU A 873 2.85 12.77 16.49
C LEU A 873 2.19 11.51 15.95
N VAL A 874 1.63 10.67 16.81
CA VAL A 874 0.84 9.49 16.45
C VAL A 874 -0.64 9.86 16.53
N VAL A 875 -1.38 9.66 15.44
CA VAL A 875 -2.81 9.98 15.32
C VAL A 875 -3.57 8.73 14.92
N ILE A 876 -4.54 8.34 15.75
CA ILE A 876 -5.48 7.26 15.48
C ILE A 876 -6.75 7.88 14.92
N ASN A 877 -7.15 7.50 13.72
CA ASN A 877 -8.49 7.77 13.19
C ASN A 877 -9.32 6.49 13.29
N SER A 878 -10.26 6.45 14.25
CA SER A 878 -11.18 5.32 14.44
C SER A 878 -12.39 5.35 13.52
N ALA A 879 -12.69 6.50 12.90
CA ALA A 879 -13.83 6.67 12.03
C ALA A 879 -13.71 5.83 10.76
N ASP A 880 -14.87 5.51 10.19
CA ASP A 880 -14.98 4.85 8.88
C ASP A 880 -14.81 5.82 7.71
N GLU A 881 -14.51 7.10 8.00
CA GLU A 881 -14.27 8.17 7.03
C GLU A 881 -12.95 8.90 7.27
N GLU A 882 -12.45 9.59 6.24
CA GLU A 882 -11.24 10.38 6.33
C GLU A 882 -11.51 11.69 7.07
N ILE A 883 -10.56 12.11 7.92
CA ILE A 883 -10.66 13.36 8.67
C ILE A 883 -9.49 14.26 8.28
N ILE A 884 -9.79 15.51 7.90
CA ILE A 884 -8.79 16.53 7.60
C ILE A 884 -8.62 17.39 8.86
N ALA A 885 -7.39 17.50 9.35
CA ALA A 885 -7.08 18.33 10.51
C ALA A 885 -5.94 19.31 10.26
N ASP A 886 -6.09 20.52 10.81
CA ASP A 886 -5.01 21.49 10.93
C ASP A 886 -4.18 21.17 12.17
N ILE A 887 -2.88 20.98 12.00
CA ILE A 887 -1.94 20.60 13.04
C ILE A 887 -1.07 21.81 13.36
N GLY A 888 -1.09 22.28 14.61
CA GLY A 888 -0.27 23.38 15.10
C GLY A 888 0.70 22.98 16.21
N GLY A 889 1.74 23.77 16.41
CA GLY A 889 2.79 23.51 17.42
C GLY A 889 4.00 22.74 16.87
N LEU A 890 4.14 22.71 15.55
CA LEU A 890 5.26 22.07 14.84
C LEU A 890 6.44 23.05 14.66
N THR A 891 7.62 22.52 14.35
CA THR A 891 8.76 23.26 13.81
C THR A 891 8.65 23.30 12.29
N ASP A 892 9.02 24.42 11.69
CA ASP A 892 9.03 24.56 10.24
C ASP A 892 9.96 23.53 9.57
N GLY A 893 9.48 22.91 8.50
CA GLY A 893 10.25 21.92 7.75
C GLY A 893 9.45 20.68 7.34
N PRO A 894 10.13 19.72 6.69
CA PRO A 894 9.49 18.50 6.22
C PRO A 894 9.10 17.58 7.39
N LEU A 895 7.98 16.87 7.22
CA LEU A 895 7.51 15.82 8.10
C LEU A 895 7.57 14.48 7.37
N ALA A 896 8.24 13.49 7.97
CA ALA A 896 8.13 12.12 7.53
C ALA A 896 6.81 11.53 8.05
N VAL A 897 6.07 10.85 7.17
CA VAL A 897 4.74 10.32 7.51
C VAL A 897 4.69 8.82 7.25
N TYR A 898 4.18 8.07 8.23
CA TYR A 898 4.04 6.62 8.18
C TYR A 898 2.63 6.21 8.57
N ARG A 899 2.03 5.24 7.88
CA ARG A 899 0.65 4.82 8.12
C ARG A 899 0.51 3.31 8.27
N THR A 900 -0.37 2.93 9.19
CA THR A 900 -0.89 1.57 9.34
C THR A 900 -2.40 1.63 9.12
N SER A 901 -2.89 0.89 8.12
CA SER A 901 -4.30 0.78 7.72
C SER A 901 -4.58 -0.67 7.32
N ASP A 902 -5.76 -0.98 6.75
CA ASP A 902 -6.01 -2.35 6.28
C ASP A 902 -5.00 -2.80 5.21
N SER A 903 -4.60 -1.89 4.31
CA SER A 903 -3.65 -2.15 3.22
C SER A 903 -2.20 -1.79 3.54
N GLU A 904 -1.94 -1.02 4.60
CA GLU A 904 -0.61 -0.47 4.92
C GLU A 904 -0.12 -0.94 6.29
N SER A 905 1.19 -1.15 6.42
CA SER A 905 1.82 -1.71 7.62
C SER A 905 3.08 -0.92 7.96
N ILE A 906 2.94 0.15 8.76
CA ILE A 906 3.98 1.17 9.03
C ILE A 906 4.63 1.64 7.72
N SER A 907 3.82 1.82 6.69
CA SER A 907 4.31 2.13 5.35
C SER A 907 4.50 3.63 5.20
N PRO A 908 5.54 4.12 4.49
CA PRO A 908 5.64 5.51 4.13
C PRO A 908 4.35 5.99 3.45
N ALA A 909 3.82 7.12 3.91
CA ALA A 909 2.62 7.74 3.38
C ALA A 909 2.97 9.10 2.74
N THR A 910 1.96 9.80 2.24
CA THR A 910 2.12 11.13 1.65
C THR A 910 2.79 12.06 2.66
N GLY A 911 3.96 12.59 2.30
CA GLY A 911 4.70 13.53 3.16
C GLY A 911 3.93 14.84 3.39
N ALA A 912 4.29 15.53 4.47
CA ALA A 912 3.76 16.86 4.81
C ALA A 912 4.92 17.82 5.12
N ALA A 913 4.63 19.10 5.22
CA ALA A 913 5.61 20.10 5.64
C ALA A 913 4.92 21.17 6.49
N ALA A 914 5.54 21.52 7.60
CA ALA A 914 5.06 22.59 8.46
C ALA A 914 5.65 23.94 8.02
N SER A 915 4.81 24.97 8.03
CA SER A 915 5.16 26.36 7.76
C SER A 915 4.44 27.27 8.75
N GLY A 916 5.17 28.19 9.40
CA GLY A 916 4.64 28.95 10.54
C GLY A 916 4.29 28.06 11.73
N GLY A 917 4.92 26.89 11.84
CA GLY A 917 4.64 25.85 12.84
C GLY A 917 3.29 25.15 12.67
N GLN A 918 2.73 25.18 11.46
CA GLN A 918 1.44 24.57 11.14
C GLN A 918 1.49 23.76 9.84
N THR A 919 0.65 22.72 9.74
CA THR A 919 0.36 21.98 8.51
C THR A 919 -1.09 21.50 8.52
N THR A 920 -1.69 21.27 7.36
CA THR A 920 -2.94 20.52 7.24
C THR A 920 -2.63 19.10 6.79
N TYR A 921 -3.27 18.09 7.39
CA TYR A 921 -3.09 16.69 7.01
C TYR A 921 -4.41 15.93 6.96
N ARG A 922 -4.49 14.97 6.03
CA ARG A 922 -5.66 14.11 5.82
C ARG A 922 -5.39 12.72 6.41
N PHE A 923 -6.09 12.40 7.50
CA PHE A 923 -6.00 11.13 8.19
C PHE A 923 -6.99 10.13 7.57
N ARG A 924 -6.47 9.02 7.03
CA ARG A 924 -7.29 7.98 6.40
C ARG A 924 -8.22 7.33 7.42
N ALA A 925 -9.42 6.94 6.99
CA ALA A 925 -10.34 6.12 7.77
C ALA A 925 -9.65 4.89 8.36
N ARG A 926 -10.03 4.52 9.59
CA ARG A 926 -9.59 3.30 10.29
C ARG A 926 -8.07 3.09 10.24
N SER A 927 -7.30 4.13 10.58
CA SER A 927 -5.85 4.11 10.45
C SER A 927 -5.13 4.67 11.66
N VAL A 928 -3.85 4.32 11.80
CA VAL A 928 -2.92 4.97 12.71
C VAL A 928 -1.83 5.60 11.85
N THR A 929 -1.64 6.91 11.96
CA THR A 929 -0.67 7.67 11.17
C THR A 929 0.29 8.40 12.09
N THR A 930 1.59 8.31 11.80
CA THR A 930 2.64 8.99 12.56
C THR A 930 3.28 10.06 11.68
N LEU A 931 3.33 11.30 12.15
CA LEU A 931 4.06 12.42 11.55
C LEU A 931 5.28 12.73 12.41
N ARG A 932 6.47 12.82 11.82
CA ARG A 932 7.73 13.06 12.53
C ARG A 932 8.52 14.21 11.91
N GLU A 933 8.99 15.12 12.75
CA GLU A 933 9.88 16.21 12.35
C GLU A 933 11.26 15.69 11.96
N MET A 934 11.79 16.23 10.85
CA MET A 934 13.00 15.71 10.19
C MET A 934 14.27 16.47 10.48
#